data_AF-A0A7C6ABI9-F1
#
_entry.id   AF-A0A7C6ABI9-F1
#
_cell.length_a   1.000
_cell.length_b   1.000
_cell.length_c   1.000
_cell.angle_alpha   90.00
_cell.angle_beta   90.00
_cell.angle_gamma   90.00
#
_symmetry.space_group_name_H-M   'P 1'
#
loop_
_entity.id
_entity.type
_entity.pdbx_description
1 polymer ?
#
loop_
_entity_poly.entity_id
_entity_poly.type
_entity_poly.pdbx_seq_one_letter_code
_entity_poly.pdbx_strand_id
1 'polypeptide(L)'
;MMEKSLRSDNMLSFNSILAFDWRVGEFFGPLFSPISPVYAEFRNARMSLNRKILRKFLLLIFAVSFFTVSLQTQSFRNLPGGVYKGSGLFQVKEEATGLPDTVTGTFEYYGNDQEIESKNFENLLLNGSGVKVTNSLTILRSVAIADGIRFKINSNMLLEKYNGRITNEAGVIIGKVSKQADLYATSDSSDFGGIGLSVKNQGDPLGETEVVRISGPDGSVKYGGSSSIQRLYELRATNTNNQSGTLYFRYSNDELGGQDSLTLDLWRSIDGVSWRRQHTSRGRNLLVRSGKFLSGYWTAADANNILGKPNYEFDPDSILAIGPDSLRGRVNSLLDSMFVAQITDIFGNPISNTKVRFSITEWPEGAYGQSLTDTLVMSDSDGKVATRMRLGNRAGRYRVTASVVSVPSTSISFVGYAGSSLSALRIESSPVSDTIKQVIGPLVVQAIDQDNYGVPNTGVRFSISPPEGSIATKQNIVTADTLTDVNGFARAMVQLGEKVGVYRVIARSTENDSIFAEFSILATHGIPALAWQRSAVEYSDTVGSILPKFVYAITDSDTNSVGGHNITFTIVSKPDGAVGDSLVNQSTVTDPVHGEASVALRLGGRIGQYIVKAEDPTVPNSARFFVGNGLPGRAVNLTYNGGRGQVKPILEVLDNPFEIRITDVNGNPVVGIPVSFMIVDTPSGSWGHSLLKMVDTTDFNGIASSSLRLGSKVGTYLVQATSPAVSYSFVPFEARATAGKATNIAQRSSNIQVGHILEPLRPFEVQVSDTGGNFVPNAEVRFEIVSHPIATQMDSLTSTVTYTDSNGVASTIMILGDKQGEYRIRASIPNGKDTTFIAYAVLLLADANHDNFRNIGDLTAIIDHILGRRILTGADFARADMAPVRDDGTVGDGRVDIRDALVCRDSLLMSGWDPAKDWMLYPEEFLHNIHGVIVPADSGKHLEESVEDSCYIQLTHIGSRILLKNTVPVKGLQVVIYTKNPVNLDTIDLVFPRAKMMNTEIRSRENQIRIVMWNTSNEPIQPGDSAILRLPVRIGNENVDSIHVVASITDTNSSVLLACANQDIRNLIPSEWKLYQNYPNPFNMSTAIEFDVPEVNGRIPRVAIQIFNILGQKVMTLDRGIYDAGRYSVRWNGMSENGGHVASGVYFYRLLAGDYAVTKKMVLVK
;
A
#
# COMPACT_ATOMS: atom_id res chain seq x y z
N MET A 1 -28.08 39.08 -6.55
CA MET A 1 -28.81 37.83 -6.80
C MET A 1 -29.81 38.08 -7.92
N MET A 2 -29.92 37.11 -8.80
CA MET A 2 -30.57 37.11 -10.13
C MET A 2 -31.99 37.71 -10.21
N GLU A 3 -32.23 38.51 -11.25
CA GLU A 3 -33.56 38.81 -11.79
C GLU A 3 -33.81 38.06 -13.10
N LYS A 4 -34.77 37.12 -13.01
CA LYS A 4 -36.01 37.01 -13.82
C LYS A 4 -35.86 37.06 -15.35
N SER A 5 -35.93 35.94 -16.07
CA SER A 5 -37.07 35.03 -16.34
C SER A 5 -38.24 35.72 -17.07
N LEU A 6 -38.45 35.45 -18.38
CA LEU A 6 -39.39 34.44 -18.94
C LEU A 6 -40.87 34.87 -18.76
N ARG A 7 -41.81 34.82 -19.71
CA ARG A 7 -41.99 34.01 -20.94
C ARG A 7 -43.25 34.50 -21.70
N SER A 8 -43.28 34.22 -23.01
CA SER A 8 -44.43 33.87 -23.89
C SER A 8 -45.49 34.98 -24.19
N ASP A 9 -46.11 35.12 -25.37
CA ASP A 9 -46.42 34.26 -26.54
C ASP A 9 -46.50 35.15 -27.82
N ASN A 10 -45.92 34.77 -28.98
CA ASN A 10 -46.53 34.09 -30.15
C ASN A 10 -47.92 34.64 -30.57
N MET A 11 -48.27 34.94 -31.84
CA MET A 11 -47.81 34.42 -33.13
C MET A 11 -48.44 35.23 -34.31
N LEU A 12 -47.79 35.13 -35.49
CA LEU A 12 -48.32 35.16 -36.87
C LEU A 12 -48.52 36.49 -37.66
N SER A 13 -47.43 36.85 -38.36
CA SER A 13 -47.25 37.16 -39.80
C SER A 13 -48.35 37.79 -40.67
N PHE A 14 -47.99 38.87 -41.38
CA PHE A 14 -48.20 39.09 -42.82
C PHE A 14 -47.24 40.21 -43.31
N ASN A 15 -46.39 39.94 -44.31
CA ASN A 15 -45.32 40.86 -44.76
C ASN A 15 -45.52 41.34 -46.20
N SER A 16 -45.62 42.66 -46.35
CA SER A 16 -45.60 43.51 -47.55
C SER A 16 -45.60 44.95 -46.98
N ILE A 17 -44.91 46.00 -47.44
CA ILE A 17 -44.33 46.39 -48.72
C ILE A 17 -43.75 47.83 -48.48
N LEU A 18 -42.71 48.21 -49.25
CA LEU A 18 -42.28 49.57 -49.65
C LEU A 18 -41.79 50.65 -48.64
N ALA A 19 -40.58 51.13 -48.96
CA ALA A 19 -40.08 52.52 -49.01
C ALA A 19 -40.95 53.67 -48.46
N PHE A 20 -40.32 54.60 -47.72
CA PHE A 20 -40.26 56.03 -48.08
C PHE A 20 -39.30 56.83 -47.17
N ASP A 21 -39.03 58.03 -47.62
CA ASP A 21 -37.86 58.87 -47.40
C ASP A 21 -37.98 59.88 -46.24
N TRP A 22 -36.81 60.25 -45.70
CA TRP A 22 -36.39 61.55 -45.12
C TRP A 22 -37.02 62.13 -43.82
N ARG A 23 -36.18 62.36 -42.78
CA ARG A 23 -35.61 63.70 -42.40
C ARG A 23 -34.92 63.80 -41.01
N VAL A 24 -33.80 64.55 -41.02
CA VAL A 24 -33.34 65.59 -40.06
C VAL A 24 -32.52 65.20 -38.80
N GLY A 25 -31.46 66.00 -38.54
CA GLY A 25 -30.48 65.94 -37.42
C GLY A 25 -31.02 66.46 -36.08
N GLU A 26 -30.26 66.62 -34.99
CA GLU A 26 -28.85 66.94 -34.71
C GLU A 26 -28.47 66.41 -33.29
N PHE A 27 -27.23 66.69 -32.84
CA PHE A 27 -26.70 66.83 -31.46
C PHE A 27 -25.76 65.74 -30.84
N PHE A 28 -24.46 66.14 -30.77
CA PHE A 28 -23.39 65.94 -29.75
C PHE A 28 -22.73 64.55 -29.48
N GLY A 29 -21.38 64.53 -29.51
CA GLY A 29 -20.45 63.39 -29.27
C GLY A 29 -20.14 63.12 -27.78
N PRO A 30 -18.97 62.55 -27.36
CA PRO A 30 -17.73 62.16 -28.09
C PRO A 30 -17.18 60.73 -27.74
N LEU A 31 -15.95 60.43 -28.23
CA LEU A 31 -14.86 59.63 -27.59
C LEU A 31 -14.39 58.28 -28.21
N PHE A 32 -13.07 58.28 -28.50
CA PHE A 32 -12.04 57.22 -28.60
C PHE A 32 -11.83 56.35 -29.86
N SER A 33 -10.80 56.74 -30.61
CA SER A 33 -9.79 55.95 -31.37
C SER A 33 -8.65 55.54 -30.37
N PRO A 34 -7.51 54.85 -30.70
CA PRO A 34 -7.00 54.45 -32.02
C PRO A 34 -6.26 53.09 -32.16
N ILE A 35 -6.12 52.65 -33.42
CA ILE A 35 -5.01 51.84 -33.90
C ILE A 35 -3.98 52.80 -34.54
N SER A 36 -2.72 52.67 -34.16
CA SER A 36 -1.50 53.35 -34.65
C SER A 36 -0.62 52.27 -35.33
N PRO A 37 0.22 52.53 -36.37
CA PRO A 37 1.26 53.57 -36.39
C PRO A 37 1.33 54.46 -37.65
N VAL A 38 1.38 55.79 -37.47
CA VAL A 38 2.57 56.71 -37.60
C VAL A 38 2.64 57.37 -38.99
N TYR A 39 2.13 58.61 -39.16
CA TYR A 39 2.77 59.95 -38.94
C TYR A 39 3.88 60.28 -39.97
N ALA A 40 3.98 61.46 -40.61
CA ALA A 40 3.45 62.82 -40.37
C ALA A 40 3.51 63.63 -41.70
N GLU A 41 2.47 64.35 -42.12
CA GLU A 41 2.14 65.79 -41.88
C GLU A 41 2.60 66.76 -42.99
N PHE A 42 1.68 67.63 -43.47
CA PHE A 42 1.65 69.06 -43.12
C PHE A 42 0.38 69.79 -43.64
N ARG A 43 -0.39 70.36 -42.70
CA ARG A 43 -1.11 71.67 -42.66
C ARG A 43 -2.10 72.04 -43.80
N ASN A 44 -3.22 72.75 -43.63
CA ASN A 44 -3.97 73.48 -42.58
C ASN A 44 -5.29 73.87 -43.30
N ALA A 45 -6.54 73.70 -42.87
CA ALA A 45 -7.26 74.18 -41.67
C ALA A 45 -8.58 74.86 -42.12
N ARG A 46 -9.71 74.35 -41.59
CA ARG A 46 -11.04 74.96 -41.29
C ARG A 46 -11.86 75.59 -42.43
N MET A 47 -13.05 75.05 -42.75
CA MET A 47 -14.36 75.24 -42.06
C MET A 47 -14.76 76.73 -41.95
N SER A 48 -15.98 77.19 -42.19
CA SER A 48 -17.30 76.61 -42.50
C SER A 48 -18.24 77.83 -42.56
N LEU A 49 -19.15 77.93 -43.53
CA LEU A 49 -20.56 78.19 -43.20
C LEU A 49 -21.45 77.88 -44.40
N ASN A 50 -22.62 77.36 -44.06
CA ASN A 50 -23.39 76.44 -44.85
C ASN A 50 -24.67 77.11 -45.36
N ARG A 51 -25.13 76.62 -46.51
CA ARG A 51 -26.53 76.50 -46.93
C ARG A 51 -27.38 77.77 -47.12
N LYS A 52 -27.74 77.92 -48.40
CA LYS A 52 -29.13 77.94 -48.90
C LYS A 52 -30.01 79.06 -48.36
N ILE A 53 -30.29 80.04 -49.21
CA ILE A 53 -31.64 80.34 -49.73
C ILE A 53 -31.44 81.35 -50.86
N LEU A 54 -31.65 80.91 -52.10
CA LEU A 54 -32.42 81.72 -53.06
C LEU A 54 -33.02 80.81 -54.12
N ARG A 55 -33.99 80.01 -53.67
CA ARG A 55 -35.11 79.66 -54.53
C ARG A 55 -35.89 80.96 -54.72
N LYS A 56 -35.90 81.45 -55.98
CA LYS A 56 -37.01 82.15 -56.65
C LYS A 56 -37.62 83.36 -55.92
N PHE A 57 -37.60 84.53 -56.55
CA PHE A 57 -38.81 85.37 -56.78
C PHE A 57 -38.35 86.54 -57.69
N LEU A 58 -38.51 86.39 -59.02
CA LEU A 58 -39.58 86.98 -59.85
C LEU A 58 -39.34 88.45 -60.26
N LEU A 59 -39.10 88.64 -61.56
CA LEU A 59 -39.71 89.63 -62.48
C LEU A 59 -39.69 91.15 -62.15
N LEU A 60 -39.11 91.91 -63.12
CA LEU A 60 -39.69 93.10 -63.80
C LEU A 60 -39.19 94.54 -63.44
N ILE A 61 -38.29 95.05 -64.30
CA ILE A 61 -38.18 96.39 -64.97
C ILE A 61 -37.76 97.70 -64.22
N PHE A 62 -36.93 98.48 -64.97
CA PHE A 62 -36.82 99.96 -65.17
C PHE A 62 -35.44 100.54 -64.75
N ALA A 63 -34.52 100.89 -65.68
CA ALA A 63 -34.38 102.16 -66.46
C ALA A 63 -33.78 103.32 -65.62
N VAL A 64 -33.01 104.32 -66.07
CA VAL A 64 -32.50 104.89 -67.34
C VAL A 64 -31.49 106.00 -66.96
N SER A 65 -30.56 106.39 -67.86
CA SER A 65 -29.90 107.73 -68.06
C SER A 65 -28.36 107.70 -68.14
N PHE A 66 -27.59 108.45 -68.98
CA PHE A 66 -27.74 109.25 -70.23
C PHE A 66 -26.30 109.79 -70.61
N PHE A 67 -25.97 109.96 -71.92
CA PHE A 67 -25.02 110.94 -72.58
C PHE A 67 -23.46 110.90 -72.41
N THR A 68 -22.52 111.33 -73.32
CA THR A 68 -22.33 111.57 -74.80
C THR A 68 -20.93 112.22 -75.10
N VAL A 69 -20.53 112.35 -76.41
CA VAL A 69 -19.61 113.33 -77.11
C VAL A 69 -18.13 112.89 -77.34
N SER A 70 -17.38 113.02 -78.48
CA SER A 70 -17.53 113.49 -79.90
C SER A 70 -16.30 113.10 -80.79
N LEU A 71 -16.54 112.94 -82.12
CA LEU A 71 -15.75 112.99 -83.40
C LEU A 71 -14.21 113.23 -83.47
N GLN A 72 -13.49 112.53 -84.40
CA GLN A 72 -12.88 113.06 -85.67
C GLN A 72 -11.88 112.11 -86.40
N THR A 73 -11.92 112.14 -87.74
CA THR A 73 -11.22 111.34 -88.78
C THR A 73 -9.81 111.86 -89.20
N GLN A 74 -8.98 111.00 -89.85
CA GLN A 74 -7.79 111.40 -90.65
C GLN A 74 -7.71 110.61 -91.97
N SER A 75 -7.37 111.27 -93.09
CA SER A 75 -7.25 110.69 -94.44
C SER A 75 -5.78 110.56 -94.89
N PHE A 76 -5.41 109.47 -95.56
CA PHE A 76 -4.07 109.25 -96.15
C PHE A 76 -4.07 109.49 -97.68
N ARG A 77 -3.11 110.27 -98.21
CA ARG A 77 -2.96 110.55 -99.66
C ARG A 77 -1.95 109.62 -100.35
N ASN A 78 -2.28 109.24 -101.59
CA ASN A 78 -1.57 108.38 -102.54
C ASN A 78 -0.26 108.94 -103.12
N LEU A 79 0.65 108.03 -103.53
CA LEU A 79 1.53 108.18 -104.70
C LEU A 79 1.58 106.86 -105.52
N PRO A 80 1.79 106.90 -106.85
CA PRO A 80 1.56 105.77 -107.76
C PRO A 80 2.80 104.86 -107.86
N GLY A 81 2.69 103.57 -107.50
CA GLY A 81 3.80 102.61 -107.62
C GLY A 81 3.81 101.34 -106.75
N GLY A 82 2.80 101.09 -105.90
CA GLY A 82 2.58 99.78 -105.27
C GLY A 82 3.36 99.45 -103.99
N VAL A 83 2.66 98.75 -103.07
CA VAL A 83 3.15 98.06 -101.85
C VAL A 83 3.60 98.95 -100.69
N TYR A 84 2.82 98.95 -99.59
CA TYR A 84 3.25 99.46 -98.29
C TYR A 84 3.80 98.31 -97.44
N LYS A 85 5.09 98.35 -97.08
CA LYS A 85 5.72 97.38 -96.17
C LYS A 85 5.93 98.02 -94.80
N GLY A 86 5.13 97.65 -93.80
CA GLY A 86 5.30 98.07 -92.40
C GLY A 86 4.72 97.08 -91.41
N SER A 87 5.56 96.51 -90.54
CA SER A 87 5.19 95.53 -89.52
C SER A 87 4.63 96.21 -88.26
N GLY A 88 3.33 96.07 -88.01
CA GLY A 88 2.64 96.60 -86.82
C GLY A 88 1.19 96.11 -86.71
N LEU A 89 0.57 96.26 -85.53
CA LEU A 89 -0.86 96.02 -85.31
C LEU A 89 -1.63 97.32 -85.59
N PHE A 90 -2.54 97.31 -86.56
CA PHE A 90 -3.28 98.50 -86.99
C PHE A 90 -4.76 98.38 -86.60
N GLN A 91 -5.23 99.29 -85.73
CA GLN A 91 -6.62 99.34 -85.28
C GLN A 91 -7.45 100.34 -86.11
N VAL A 92 -8.44 99.82 -86.86
CA VAL A 92 -9.31 100.63 -87.73
C VAL A 92 -10.63 100.92 -86.99
N LYS A 93 -10.88 102.20 -86.65
CA LYS A 93 -12.06 102.64 -85.88
C LYS A 93 -13.15 103.34 -86.69
N GLU A 94 -12.86 103.85 -87.89
CA GLU A 94 -13.81 104.37 -88.91
C GLU A 94 -13.22 104.15 -90.34
N GLU A 95 -14.05 104.13 -91.40
CA GLU A 95 -13.69 103.75 -92.79
C GLU A 95 -12.29 104.21 -93.27
N ALA A 96 -11.40 103.25 -93.52
CA ALA A 96 -10.06 103.50 -94.05
C ALA A 96 -10.09 103.50 -95.59
N THR A 97 -10.25 104.68 -96.20
CA THR A 97 -10.19 104.84 -97.66
C THR A 97 -8.76 105.06 -98.15
N GLY A 98 -8.37 104.41 -99.25
CA GLY A 98 -7.06 104.61 -99.91
C GLY A 98 -5.95 103.59 -99.57
N LEU A 99 -6.30 102.39 -99.08
CA LEU A 99 -5.31 101.33 -98.83
C LEU A 99 -4.74 100.74 -100.14
N PRO A 100 -3.44 100.40 -100.21
CA PRO A 100 -2.84 99.74 -101.36
C PRO A 100 -3.32 98.30 -101.50
N ASP A 101 -3.28 97.74 -102.72
CA ASP A 101 -3.88 96.44 -103.07
C ASP A 101 -3.36 95.23 -102.27
N THR A 102 -2.19 95.34 -101.66
CA THR A 102 -1.66 94.34 -100.74
C THR A 102 -1.06 95.03 -99.51
N VAL A 103 -1.51 94.60 -98.33
CA VAL A 103 -1.19 95.16 -97.04
C VAL A 103 -0.54 94.09 -96.16
N THR A 104 0.74 94.28 -95.84
CA THR A 104 1.53 93.39 -94.98
C THR A 104 1.45 93.86 -93.51
N GLY A 105 1.30 92.94 -92.54
CA GLY A 105 1.03 93.24 -91.12
C GLY A 105 -0.26 92.62 -90.57
N THR A 106 -0.60 92.89 -89.29
CA THR A 106 -1.85 92.42 -88.66
C THR A 106 -2.85 93.57 -88.56
N PHE A 107 -4.00 93.41 -89.19
CA PHE A 107 -5.08 94.41 -89.15
C PHE A 107 -6.20 93.96 -88.21
N GLU A 108 -6.61 94.88 -87.33
CA GLU A 108 -7.63 94.64 -86.33
C GLU A 108 -8.84 95.58 -86.54
N TYR A 109 -10.01 94.98 -86.81
CA TYR A 109 -11.27 95.68 -87.05
C TYR A 109 -12.25 95.52 -85.87
N TYR A 110 -12.78 96.63 -85.37
CA TYR A 110 -13.78 96.70 -84.28
C TYR A 110 -15.15 97.12 -84.83
N GLY A 111 -16.14 96.23 -84.71
CA GLY A 111 -17.43 96.33 -85.41
C GLY A 111 -18.31 97.54 -85.07
N ASN A 112 -18.78 98.25 -86.12
CA ASN A 112 -19.83 99.27 -86.17
C ASN A 112 -20.25 99.50 -87.65
N ASP A 113 -20.75 98.48 -88.35
CA ASP A 113 -21.15 98.57 -89.78
C ASP A 113 -20.05 99.00 -90.77
N GLN A 114 -18.77 98.89 -90.39
CA GLN A 114 -17.64 99.25 -91.25
C GLN A 114 -17.50 98.35 -92.48
N GLU A 115 -17.27 98.94 -93.65
CA GLU A 115 -16.93 98.24 -94.89
C GLU A 115 -15.42 98.07 -95.06
N ILE A 116 -14.95 96.82 -95.21
CA ILE A 116 -13.55 96.54 -95.59
C ILE A 116 -13.44 96.58 -97.12
N GLU A 117 -12.60 97.47 -97.65
CA GLU A 117 -12.26 97.52 -99.07
C GLU A 117 -11.56 96.22 -99.55
N SER A 118 -11.80 95.82 -100.80
CA SER A 118 -11.14 94.66 -101.42
C SER A 118 -9.63 94.85 -101.58
N LYS A 119 -8.86 94.30 -100.64
CA LYS A 119 -7.39 94.32 -100.60
C LYS A 119 -6.85 92.98 -100.08
N ASN A 120 -5.59 92.66 -100.36
CA ASN A 120 -4.93 91.46 -99.84
C ASN A 120 -4.29 91.74 -98.47
N PHE A 121 -4.62 90.97 -97.43
CA PHE A 121 -4.10 91.13 -96.06
C PHE A 121 -3.18 89.97 -95.67
N GLU A 122 -2.12 90.23 -94.90
CA GLU A 122 -1.24 89.18 -94.40
C GLU A 122 -1.84 88.43 -93.19
N ASN A 123 -2.22 89.14 -92.13
CA ASN A 123 -2.97 88.60 -91.00
C ASN A 123 -4.18 89.49 -90.68
N LEU A 124 -5.32 88.88 -90.38
CA LEU A 124 -6.56 89.61 -90.08
C LEU A 124 -7.16 89.14 -88.74
N LEU A 125 -7.32 90.08 -87.81
CA LEU A 125 -7.97 89.87 -86.52
C LEU A 125 -9.30 90.63 -86.50
N LEU A 126 -10.39 89.92 -86.24
CA LEU A 126 -11.73 90.48 -86.29
C LEU A 126 -12.29 90.47 -84.87
N ASN A 127 -12.41 91.66 -84.27
CA ASN A 127 -12.75 91.89 -82.87
C ASN A 127 -13.96 92.84 -82.74
N GLY A 128 -15.14 92.40 -83.19
CA GLY A 128 -16.42 93.08 -82.95
C GLY A 128 -17.50 92.74 -83.99
N SER A 129 -18.78 92.93 -83.65
CA SER A 129 -19.91 92.55 -84.50
C SER A 129 -20.27 93.60 -85.56
N GLY A 130 -20.56 93.19 -86.80
CA GLY A 130 -21.15 94.06 -87.83
C GLY A 130 -20.20 94.60 -88.90
N VAL A 131 -19.04 93.98 -89.12
CA VAL A 131 -18.14 94.37 -90.23
C VAL A 131 -18.65 93.76 -91.55
N LYS A 132 -18.80 94.58 -92.59
CA LYS A 132 -19.23 94.17 -93.94
C LYS A 132 -18.05 94.16 -94.89
N VAL A 133 -18.04 93.20 -95.82
CA VAL A 133 -17.04 93.14 -96.88
C VAL A 133 -17.79 93.16 -98.20
N THR A 134 -17.56 94.20 -99.00
CA THR A 134 -18.33 94.43 -100.23
C THR A 134 -17.74 93.78 -101.47
N ASN A 135 -16.53 93.18 -101.42
CA ASN A 135 -15.90 92.44 -102.52
C ASN A 135 -14.90 91.37 -102.01
N SER A 136 -14.26 90.61 -102.91
CA SER A 136 -13.34 89.51 -102.56
C SER A 136 -12.10 89.95 -101.75
N LEU A 137 -11.83 89.25 -100.63
CA LEU A 137 -10.68 89.47 -99.74
C LEU A 137 -9.73 88.27 -99.79
N THR A 138 -8.42 88.51 -99.91
CA THR A 138 -7.39 87.44 -99.83
C THR A 138 -6.60 87.59 -98.54
N ILE A 139 -6.55 86.54 -97.70
CA ILE A 139 -5.75 86.50 -96.46
C ILE A 139 -4.58 85.53 -96.64
N LEU A 140 -3.35 86.02 -96.49
CA LEU A 140 -2.15 85.28 -96.88
C LEU A 140 -1.61 84.32 -95.79
N ARG A 141 -1.90 84.54 -94.50
CA ARG A 141 -1.39 83.69 -93.40
C ARG A 141 -2.44 83.26 -92.38
N SER A 142 -3.02 84.17 -91.61
CA SER A 142 -3.90 83.77 -90.50
C SER A 142 -5.10 84.69 -90.32
N VAL A 143 -6.24 84.08 -89.96
CA VAL A 143 -7.46 84.77 -89.54
C VAL A 143 -7.89 84.24 -88.17
N ALA A 144 -8.16 85.15 -87.23
CA ALA A 144 -8.70 84.82 -85.91
C ALA A 144 -9.97 85.63 -85.66
N ILE A 145 -11.04 84.94 -85.26
CA ILE A 145 -12.38 85.49 -85.05
C ILE A 145 -12.73 85.31 -83.57
N ALA A 146 -12.96 86.41 -82.86
CA ALA A 146 -13.42 86.34 -81.48
C ALA A 146 -14.87 85.85 -81.38
N ASP A 147 -15.19 85.20 -80.27
CA ASP A 147 -16.50 84.62 -79.99
C ASP A 147 -17.63 85.67 -80.14
N GLY A 148 -18.66 85.34 -80.93
CA GLY A 148 -19.88 86.15 -81.07
C GLY A 148 -19.93 87.13 -82.27
N ILE A 149 -18.97 87.10 -83.19
CA ILE A 149 -18.95 88.00 -84.36
C ILE A 149 -19.73 87.45 -85.56
N ARG A 150 -20.48 88.32 -86.26
CA ARG A 150 -21.20 88.03 -87.51
C ARG A 150 -20.44 88.61 -88.71
N PHE A 151 -20.06 87.77 -89.67
CA PHE A 151 -19.42 88.17 -90.94
C PHE A 151 -20.38 88.03 -92.11
N LYS A 152 -20.42 89.03 -93.00
CA LYS A 152 -21.18 89.00 -94.25
C LYS A 152 -20.27 89.45 -95.39
N ILE A 153 -19.89 88.52 -96.25
CA ILE A 153 -19.23 88.77 -97.54
C ILE A 153 -20.28 88.39 -98.59
N ASN A 154 -20.52 89.26 -99.57
CA ASN A 154 -21.59 89.20 -100.58
C ASN A 154 -22.38 87.88 -100.76
N SER A 155 -23.70 88.05 -100.83
CA SER A 155 -24.78 87.12 -101.18
C SER A 155 -24.92 85.76 -100.47
N ASN A 156 -23.88 84.97 -100.18
CA ASN A 156 -24.08 83.50 -100.08
C ASN A 156 -23.40 82.75 -98.90
N MET A 157 -23.02 83.41 -97.81
CA MET A 157 -22.56 82.69 -96.60
C MET A 157 -23.16 83.24 -95.31
N LEU A 158 -23.86 82.37 -94.55
CA LEU A 158 -24.57 82.68 -93.30
C LEU A 158 -23.99 81.83 -92.16
N LEU A 159 -23.53 82.48 -91.09
CA LEU A 159 -23.38 81.87 -89.76
C LEU A 159 -24.61 82.26 -88.93
N GLU A 160 -25.54 81.32 -88.72
CA GLU A 160 -26.65 81.49 -87.77
C GLU A 160 -26.53 80.57 -86.55
N LYS A 161 -27.04 81.09 -85.42
CA LYS A 161 -26.78 80.71 -84.03
C LYS A 161 -27.39 79.37 -83.56
N TYR A 162 -27.58 78.39 -84.44
CA TYR A 162 -27.89 77.02 -84.03
C TYR A 162 -27.21 76.05 -84.99
N ASN A 163 -26.21 75.31 -84.49
CA ASN A 163 -25.47 74.21 -85.16
C ASN A 163 -24.06 74.49 -85.68
N GLY A 164 -23.41 75.60 -85.32
CA GLY A 164 -21.95 75.77 -85.35
C GLY A 164 -21.23 75.06 -86.50
N ARG A 165 -21.59 75.33 -87.76
CA ARG A 165 -20.94 74.75 -88.94
C ARG A 165 -20.02 75.78 -89.58
N ILE A 166 -18.78 75.35 -89.85
CA ILE A 166 -17.80 76.09 -90.64
C ILE A 166 -17.85 75.49 -92.05
N THR A 167 -18.45 76.19 -93.02
CA THR A 167 -18.55 75.71 -94.41
C THR A 167 -18.37 76.87 -95.39
N ASN A 168 -17.61 76.66 -96.47
CA ASN A 168 -17.61 77.56 -97.64
C ASN A 168 -18.80 77.25 -98.58
N GLU A 169 -18.99 77.99 -99.67
CA GLU A 169 -20.09 77.78 -100.65
C GLU A 169 -20.08 76.40 -101.35
N ALA A 170 -18.97 75.65 -101.28
CA ALA A 170 -18.89 74.25 -101.70
C ALA A 170 -19.03 73.24 -100.55
N GLY A 171 -19.26 73.69 -99.31
CA GLY A 171 -19.42 72.82 -98.14
C GLY A 171 -18.15 72.12 -97.64
N VAL A 172 -16.94 72.56 -98.04
CA VAL A 172 -15.66 71.88 -97.74
C VAL A 172 -14.78 72.72 -96.81
N ILE A 173 -14.31 72.11 -95.72
CA ILE A 173 -13.25 72.67 -94.85
C ILE A 173 -11.88 72.24 -95.43
N ILE A 174 -11.00 73.19 -95.75
CA ILE A 174 -9.60 72.92 -96.15
C ILE A 174 -8.67 73.51 -95.08
N GLY A 175 -7.70 72.73 -94.61
CA GLY A 175 -6.78 73.10 -93.53
C GLY A 175 -7.05 72.36 -92.22
N LYS A 176 -6.45 72.87 -91.12
CA LYS A 176 -6.54 72.30 -89.78
C LYS A 176 -7.57 73.06 -88.93
N VAL A 177 -8.52 72.34 -88.34
CA VAL A 177 -9.52 72.85 -87.40
C VAL A 177 -9.56 71.97 -86.16
N SER A 178 -9.61 72.55 -84.97
CA SER A 178 -9.77 71.81 -83.71
C SER A 178 -10.94 72.34 -82.89
N LYS A 179 -11.58 71.45 -82.13
CA LYS A 179 -12.59 71.79 -81.13
C LYS A 179 -12.44 70.90 -79.91
N GLN A 180 -12.58 71.51 -78.74
CA GLN A 180 -12.55 70.84 -77.45
C GLN A 180 -13.95 70.89 -76.80
N ALA A 181 -14.33 69.80 -76.13
CA ALA A 181 -15.58 69.67 -75.38
C ALA A 181 -15.46 68.64 -74.25
N ASP A 182 -16.18 68.84 -73.15
CA ASP A 182 -16.27 67.87 -72.06
C ASP A 182 -17.37 66.84 -72.32
N LEU A 183 -17.01 65.56 -72.35
CA LEU A 183 -17.92 64.45 -72.63
C LEU A 183 -18.19 63.60 -71.38
N TYR A 184 -19.34 63.84 -70.76
CA TYR A 184 -19.89 63.04 -69.67
C TYR A 184 -20.80 61.91 -70.19
N ALA A 185 -21.02 60.87 -69.40
CA ALA A 185 -21.88 59.74 -69.77
C ALA A 185 -23.35 60.18 -69.90
N THR A 186 -23.77 60.59 -71.10
CA THR A 186 -25.16 60.90 -71.45
C THR A 186 -25.55 60.18 -72.74
N SER A 187 -26.85 59.96 -72.95
CA SER A 187 -27.40 59.22 -74.11
C SER A 187 -27.34 59.99 -75.43
N ASP A 188 -26.91 61.25 -75.41
CA ASP A 188 -26.97 62.18 -76.54
C ASP A 188 -25.64 62.22 -77.30
N SER A 189 -25.73 62.37 -78.62
CA SER A 189 -24.55 62.52 -79.48
C SER A 189 -23.99 63.93 -79.33
N SER A 190 -22.74 64.06 -78.88
CA SER A 190 -22.04 65.35 -78.88
C SER A 190 -21.43 65.61 -80.25
N ASP A 191 -21.92 66.67 -80.93
CA ASP A 191 -21.39 67.13 -82.21
C ASP A 191 -20.33 68.21 -81.97
N PHE A 192 -19.09 67.98 -82.41
CA PHE A 192 -17.94 68.84 -82.15
C PHE A 192 -17.93 70.07 -83.06
N GLY A 193 -19.00 70.89 -82.99
CA GLY A 193 -19.12 72.11 -83.78
C GLY A 193 -19.01 71.86 -85.28
N GLY A 194 -19.72 70.84 -85.81
CA GLY A 194 -19.84 70.60 -87.24
C GLY A 194 -18.54 70.12 -87.94
N ILE A 195 -17.50 69.76 -87.19
CA ILE A 195 -16.20 69.29 -87.73
C ILE A 195 -16.32 67.93 -88.46
N GLY A 196 -17.44 67.22 -88.30
CA GLY A 196 -17.75 65.99 -89.05
C GLY A 196 -17.42 64.69 -88.29
N LEU A 197 -17.03 64.78 -87.01
CA LEU A 197 -17.01 63.66 -86.07
C LEU A 197 -18.00 63.95 -84.93
N SER A 198 -18.86 63.00 -84.62
CA SER A 198 -19.67 63.02 -83.40
C SER A 198 -19.42 61.76 -82.59
N VAL A 199 -19.43 61.90 -81.27
CA VAL A 199 -19.19 60.81 -80.33
C VAL A 199 -20.42 60.62 -79.47
N LYS A 200 -20.93 59.39 -79.44
CA LYS A 200 -21.94 58.95 -78.47
C LYS A 200 -21.28 57.99 -77.50
N ASN A 201 -20.99 58.47 -76.30
CA ASN A 201 -20.34 57.67 -75.27
C ASN A 201 -21.29 56.58 -74.73
N GLN A 202 -20.81 55.36 -74.58
CA GLN A 202 -21.52 54.25 -73.92
C GLN A 202 -20.55 53.57 -72.94
N GLY A 203 -20.39 54.17 -71.77
CA GLY A 203 -19.45 53.72 -70.76
C GLY A 203 -19.02 54.85 -69.84
N ASP A 204 -17.81 54.71 -69.29
CA ASP A 204 -17.22 55.72 -68.41
C ASP A 204 -17.08 57.08 -69.12
N PRO A 205 -17.20 58.22 -68.40
CA PRO A 205 -16.98 59.53 -68.97
C PRO A 205 -15.62 59.62 -69.70
N LEU A 206 -15.64 60.11 -70.95
CA LEU A 206 -14.41 60.36 -71.73
C LEU A 206 -13.64 61.58 -71.19
N GLY A 207 -14.32 62.44 -70.42
CA GLY A 207 -13.76 63.65 -69.84
C GLY A 207 -13.54 64.75 -70.89
N GLU A 208 -12.59 65.64 -70.62
CA GLU A 208 -12.17 66.66 -71.58
C GLU A 208 -11.63 65.97 -72.84
N THR A 209 -12.27 66.25 -73.98
CA THR A 209 -12.00 65.61 -75.26
C THR A 209 -11.75 66.66 -76.34
N GLU A 210 -10.60 66.57 -77.00
CA GLU A 210 -10.23 67.38 -78.17
C GLU A 210 -10.36 66.54 -79.45
N VAL A 211 -11.03 67.10 -80.45
CA VAL A 211 -11.06 66.56 -81.81
C VAL A 211 -10.34 67.55 -82.73
N VAL A 212 -9.30 67.05 -83.37
CA VAL A 212 -8.56 67.77 -84.41
C VAL A 212 -8.89 67.14 -85.75
N ARG A 213 -9.30 67.96 -86.72
CA ARG A 213 -9.52 67.55 -88.11
C ARG A 213 -8.54 68.27 -89.02
N ILE A 214 -7.89 67.50 -89.89
CA ILE A 214 -7.02 68.01 -90.95
C ILE A 214 -7.65 67.58 -92.28
N SER A 215 -7.88 68.54 -93.17
CA SER A 215 -8.56 68.31 -94.46
C SER A 215 -7.81 68.95 -95.61
N GLY A 216 -7.84 68.30 -96.78
CA GLY A 216 -7.07 68.69 -97.97
C GLY A 216 -5.82 67.82 -98.15
N PRO A 217 -4.84 68.26 -98.98
CA PRO A 217 -3.66 67.46 -99.33
C PRO A 217 -2.92 66.88 -98.12
N ASP A 218 -2.79 67.67 -97.05
CA ASP A 218 -2.08 67.32 -95.82
C ASP A 218 -2.90 66.40 -94.88
N GLY A 219 -4.18 66.17 -95.16
CA GLY A 219 -5.07 65.29 -94.39
C GLY A 219 -5.11 63.85 -94.89
N SER A 220 -4.43 63.53 -96.00
CA SER A 220 -4.36 62.16 -96.53
C SER A 220 -3.27 61.34 -95.85
N VAL A 221 -3.60 60.11 -95.46
CA VAL A 221 -2.66 59.12 -94.92
C VAL A 221 -2.23 58.21 -96.06
N LYS A 222 -0.91 58.04 -96.22
CA LYS A 222 -0.34 57.11 -97.19
C LYS A 222 0.40 55.98 -96.49
N TYR A 223 0.11 54.74 -96.86
CA TYR A 223 0.80 53.56 -96.34
C TYR A 223 0.94 52.51 -97.44
N GLY A 224 2.16 52.07 -97.74
CA GLY A 224 2.39 50.98 -98.70
C GLY A 224 1.86 51.24 -100.13
N GLY A 225 1.77 52.52 -100.56
CA GLY A 225 1.19 52.92 -101.85
C GLY A 225 -0.32 53.19 -101.81
N SER A 226 -1.01 52.67 -100.80
CA SER A 226 -2.42 52.96 -100.52
C SER A 226 -2.58 54.36 -99.92
N SER A 227 -3.69 55.03 -100.24
CA SER A 227 -4.01 56.37 -99.72
C SER A 227 -5.43 56.38 -99.15
N SER A 228 -5.59 56.99 -97.98
CA SER A 228 -6.90 57.30 -97.40
C SER A 228 -7.61 58.41 -98.17
N ILE A 229 -8.87 58.69 -97.81
CA ILE A 229 -9.50 59.97 -98.16
C ILE A 229 -8.65 61.14 -97.62
N GLN A 230 -8.78 62.33 -98.21
CA GLN A 230 -8.06 63.55 -97.81
C GLN A 230 -8.59 64.15 -96.49
N ARG A 231 -8.74 63.30 -95.47
CA ARG A 231 -9.16 63.65 -94.13
C ARG A 231 -8.54 62.74 -93.08
N LEU A 232 -7.97 63.38 -92.07
CA LEU A 232 -7.47 62.76 -90.87
C LEU A 232 -8.16 63.38 -89.64
N TYR A 233 -8.61 62.52 -88.75
CA TYR A 233 -9.05 62.89 -87.41
C TYR A 233 -8.02 62.45 -86.38
N GLU A 234 -7.77 63.30 -85.40
CA GLU A 234 -7.08 62.93 -84.17
C GLU A 234 -8.05 63.14 -83.00
N LEU A 235 -8.33 62.06 -82.29
CA LEU A 235 -9.21 62.05 -81.11
C LEU A 235 -8.37 61.91 -79.85
N ARG A 236 -8.38 62.95 -79.02
CA ARG A 236 -7.65 63.00 -77.74
C ARG A 236 -8.64 63.12 -76.59
N ALA A 237 -8.70 62.12 -75.73
CA ALA A 237 -9.54 62.13 -74.54
C ALA A 237 -8.69 61.94 -73.29
N THR A 238 -9.09 62.56 -72.19
CA THR A 238 -8.39 62.45 -70.89
C THR A 238 -8.51 61.07 -70.26
N ASN A 239 -9.62 60.35 -70.50
CA ASN A 239 -9.79 58.96 -70.06
C ASN A 239 -9.56 57.97 -71.23
N THR A 240 -8.46 57.22 -71.19
CA THR A 240 -8.03 56.30 -72.26
C THR A 240 -8.32 54.82 -72.02
N ASN A 241 -8.65 54.43 -70.79
CA ASN A 241 -8.58 53.02 -70.37
C ASN A 241 -9.86 52.21 -70.57
N ASN A 242 -10.97 52.83 -71.01
CA ASN A 242 -12.24 52.11 -71.16
C ASN A 242 -13.23 52.78 -72.14
N GLN A 243 -12.73 53.26 -73.27
CA GLN A 243 -13.54 53.99 -74.23
C GLN A 243 -14.48 53.03 -74.98
N SER A 244 -15.76 53.14 -74.69
CA SER A 244 -16.81 52.35 -75.33
C SER A 244 -17.94 53.29 -75.75
N GLY A 245 -18.49 53.08 -76.94
CA GLY A 245 -19.47 53.99 -77.50
C GLY A 245 -19.59 53.86 -79.01
N THR A 246 -20.18 54.87 -79.63
CA THR A 246 -20.33 54.93 -81.08
C THR A 246 -19.72 56.22 -81.63
N LEU A 247 -18.78 56.06 -82.56
CA LEU A 247 -18.17 57.13 -83.33
C LEU A 247 -18.90 57.27 -84.67
N TYR A 248 -19.33 58.49 -84.98
CA TYR A 248 -20.03 58.83 -86.23
C TYR A 248 -19.16 59.77 -87.04
N PHE A 249 -18.59 59.27 -88.14
CA PHE A 249 -17.81 60.06 -89.09
C PHE A 249 -18.69 60.45 -90.27
N ARG A 250 -18.97 61.75 -90.42
CA ARG A 250 -19.82 62.30 -91.48
C ARG A 250 -18.98 63.05 -92.51
N TYR A 251 -19.29 62.81 -93.77
CA TYR A 251 -18.57 63.37 -94.91
C TYR A 251 -19.54 64.15 -95.82
N SER A 252 -19.08 65.23 -96.48
CA SER A 252 -19.79 65.79 -97.63
C SER A 252 -19.41 65.04 -98.91
N ASN A 253 -20.22 65.17 -99.97
CA ASN A 253 -19.92 64.54 -101.26
C ASN A 253 -18.59 65.03 -101.84
N ASP A 254 -18.30 66.32 -101.70
CA ASP A 254 -17.08 66.94 -102.22
C ASP A 254 -15.84 66.49 -101.43
N GLU A 255 -16.00 66.21 -100.13
CA GLU A 255 -14.93 65.73 -99.27
C GLU A 255 -14.56 64.25 -99.48
N LEU A 256 -15.47 63.48 -100.06
CA LEU A 256 -15.19 62.10 -100.46
C LEU A 256 -14.37 62.03 -101.76
N GLY A 257 -14.20 63.16 -102.48
CA GLY A 257 -13.34 63.21 -103.66
C GLY A 257 -13.75 62.22 -104.77
N GLY A 258 -15.04 61.92 -104.88
CA GLY A 258 -15.61 60.96 -105.83
C GLY A 258 -15.70 59.50 -105.34
N GLN A 259 -15.26 59.20 -104.11
CA GLN A 259 -15.38 57.86 -103.51
C GLN A 259 -16.77 57.67 -102.85
N ASP A 260 -17.31 56.44 -102.87
CA ASP A 260 -18.56 56.12 -102.19
C ASP A 260 -18.28 55.69 -100.75
N SER A 261 -18.93 56.33 -99.76
CA SER A 261 -18.78 55.95 -98.35
C SER A 261 -19.18 54.49 -98.08
N LEU A 262 -19.94 53.85 -98.95
CA LEU A 262 -20.27 52.42 -98.86
C LEU A 262 -19.10 51.49 -99.22
N THR A 263 -18.02 51.98 -99.84
CA THR A 263 -16.81 51.18 -100.13
C THR A 263 -15.69 51.40 -99.12
N LEU A 264 -15.83 52.38 -98.22
CA LEU A 264 -14.80 52.73 -97.25
C LEU A 264 -14.94 51.97 -95.93
N ASP A 265 -13.80 51.61 -95.34
CA ASP A 265 -13.71 51.21 -93.94
C ASP A 265 -12.95 52.25 -93.12
N LEU A 266 -13.24 52.26 -91.82
CA LEU A 266 -12.47 53.03 -90.86
C LEU A 266 -11.16 52.31 -90.55
N TRP A 267 -10.11 53.11 -90.50
CA TRP A 267 -8.77 52.70 -90.12
C TRP A 267 -8.34 53.53 -88.92
N ARG A 268 -7.65 52.86 -87.99
CA ARG A 268 -7.19 53.47 -86.75
C ARG A 268 -5.70 53.22 -86.54
N SER A 269 -5.01 54.21 -86.00
CA SER A 269 -3.60 54.17 -85.64
C SER A 269 -3.35 54.86 -84.30
N ILE A 270 -2.43 54.32 -83.49
CA ILE A 270 -2.01 54.93 -82.21
C ILE A 270 -0.89 55.95 -82.44
N ASP A 271 0.05 55.61 -83.31
CA ASP A 271 1.31 56.31 -83.58
C ASP A 271 1.24 57.22 -84.82
N GLY A 272 0.16 57.14 -85.59
CA GLY A 272 -0.03 57.82 -86.87
C GLY A 272 0.61 57.09 -88.07
N VAL A 273 1.26 55.95 -87.83
CA VAL A 273 2.06 55.22 -88.83
C VAL A 273 1.54 53.80 -89.06
N SER A 274 1.16 53.10 -87.99
CA SER A 274 0.69 51.72 -87.99
C SER A 274 -0.83 51.67 -87.96
N TRP A 275 -1.44 51.21 -89.04
CA TRP A 275 -2.88 51.25 -89.23
C TRP A 275 -3.49 49.85 -89.15
N ARG A 276 -4.62 49.73 -88.42
CA ARG A 276 -5.44 48.51 -88.35
C ARG A 276 -6.86 48.78 -88.78
N ARG A 277 -7.43 47.81 -89.51
CA ARG A 277 -8.79 47.86 -90.00
C ARG A 277 -9.77 47.72 -88.84
N GLN A 278 -10.80 48.55 -88.83
CA GLN A 278 -11.84 48.54 -87.81
C GLN A 278 -13.15 47.97 -88.37
N HIS A 279 -13.90 47.23 -87.56
CA HIS A 279 -15.26 46.83 -87.94
C HIS A 279 -16.13 48.08 -88.10
N THR A 280 -16.54 48.34 -89.34
CA THR A 280 -17.21 49.57 -89.76
C THR A 280 -18.60 49.28 -90.30
N SER A 281 -19.60 49.98 -89.78
CA SER A 281 -20.94 50.02 -90.36
C SER A 281 -21.01 51.19 -91.34
N ARG A 282 -21.44 50.93 -92.57
CA ARG A 282 -21.42 51.91 -93.66
C ARG A 282 -22.82 52.44 -93.96
N GLY A 283 -22.95 53.75 -94.12
CA GLY A 283 -24.16 54.43 -94.56
C GLY A 283 -23.83 55.50 -95.58
N ARG A 284 -24.85 56.10 -96.21
CA ARG A 284 -24.65 57.19 -97.17
C ARG A 284 -23.99 58.38 -96.47
N ASN A 285 -22.77 58.72 -96.88
CA ASN A 285 -21.93 59.77 -96.33
C ASN A 285 -21.65 59.66 -94.82
N LEU A 286 -21.76 58.44 -94.26
CA LEU A 286 -21.62 58.18 -92.84
C LEU A 286 -20.88 56.85 -92.62
N LEU A 287 -19.79 56.90 -91.85
CA LEU A 287 -19.13 55.70 -91.33
C LEU A 287 -19.31 55.64 -89.81
N VAL A 288 -19.67 54.46 -89.32
CA VAL A 288 -20.00 54.25 -87.91
C VAL A 288 -19.14 53.14 -87.32
N ARG A 289 -18.52 53.42 -86.16
CA ARG A 289 -17.82 52.43 -85.34
C ARG A 289 -18.50 52.34 -83.97
N SER A 290 -19.04 51.18 -83.62
CA SER A 290 -19.69 50.92 -82.32
C SER A 290 -18.92 49.89 -81.48
N GLY A 291 -18.91 50.07 -80.16
CA GLY A 291 -18.27 49.17 -79.19
C GLY A 291 -17.02 49.79 -78.58
N LYS A 292 -16.07 48.96 -78.13
CA LYS A 292 -14.77 49.44 -77.64
C LYS A 292 -13.97 50.08 -78.78
N PHE A 293 -13.48 51.28 -78.52
CA PHE A 293 -12.55 52.02 -79.38
C PHE A 293 -11.46 52.63 -78.50
N LEU A 294 -10.50 53.31 -79.10
CA LEU A 294 -9.39 53.94 -78.38
C LEU A 294 -9.02 55.28 -79.03
N SER A 295 -8.47 56.22 -78.25
CA SER A 295 -7.92 57.48 -78.73
C SER A 295 -6.79 57.24 -79.75
N GLY A 296 -6.55 58.22 -80.61
CA GLY A 296 -5.53 58.15 -81.66
C GLY A 296 -6.01 58.74 -82.98
N TYR A 297 -5.35 58.32 -84.04
CA TYR A 297 -5.58 58.78 -85.41
C TYR A 297 -6.62 57.90 -86.12
N TRP A 298 -7.54 58.54 -86.81
CA TRP A 298 -8.64 57.91 -87.52
C TRP A 298 -8.75 58.47 -88.94
N THR A 299 -8.87 57.57 -89.91
CA THR A 299 -9.15 57.93 -91.30
C THR A 299 -10.05 56.87 -91.94
N ALA A 300 -10.47 57.12 -93.17
CA ALA A 300 -11.23 56.15 -93.97
C ALA A 300 -10.51 55.89 -95.29
N ALA A 301 -10.52 54.64 -95.74
CA ALA A 301 -9.95 54.25 -97.02
C ALA A 301 -10.78 53.11 -97.62
N ASP A 302 -10.66 52.92 -98.93
CA ASP A 302 -11.34 51.82 -99.61
C ASP A 302 -10.98 50.49 -98.94
N ALA A 303 -11.99 49.66 -98.73
CA ALA A 303 -11.86 48.35 -98.10
C ALA A 303 -10.81 47.45 -98.77
N ASN A 304 -10.54 47.67 -100.06
CA ASN A 304 -9.53 46.97 -100.85
C ASN A 304 -8.19 47.73 -100.95
N ASN A 305 -8.16 49.01 -100.57
CA ASN A 305 -6.97 49.84 -100.53
C ASN A 305 -6.37 49.86 -99.11
N ILE A 306 -5.73 48.74 -98.77
CA ILE A 306 -5.38 48.38 -97.39
C ILE A 306 -4.33 49.35 -96.82
N LEU A 307 -4.68 49.98 -95.70
CA LEU A 307 -3.76 50.78 -94.88
C LEU A 307 -3.27 49.92 -93.71
N GLY A 308 -2.28 49.04 -93.92
CA GLY A 308 -1.70 48.22 -92.85
C GLY A 308 -2.11 46.74 -92.87
N LYS A 309 -2.17 46.07 -91.69
CA LYS A 309 -2.48 44.63 -91.62
C LYS A 309 -3.98 44.37 -91.88
N PRO A 310 -4.34 43.31 -92.64
CA PRO A 310 -5.72 43.06 -93.06
C PRO A 310 -6.65 42.53 -91.94
N ASN A 311 -6.09 42.00 -90.85
CA ASN A 311 -6.87 41.44 -89.74
C ASN A 311 -7.52 42.53 -88.92
N TYR A 312 -8.75 42.28 -88.48
CA TYR A 312 -9.40 43.13 -87.50
C TYR A 312 -8.67 43.04 -86.16
N GLU A 313 -8.77 44.10 -85.38
CA GLU A 313 -8.11 44.21 -84.08
C GLU A 313 -8.57 43.14 -83.07
N PHE A 314 -9.67 42.42 -83.34
CA PHE A 314 -10.26 41.39 -82.46
C PHE A 314 -10.39 39.99 -83.11
N ASP A 315 -9.69 39.73 -84.23
CA ASP A 315 -9.62 38.39 -84.84
C ASP A 315 -8.69 37.44 -84.04
N PRO A 316 -8.82 36.09 -84.17
CA PRO A 316 -7.92 35.13 -83.53
C PRO A 316 -6.45 35.37 -83.85
N ASP A 317 -5.65 35.56 -82.79
CA ASP A 317 -4.22 35.84 -82.89
C ASP A 317 -3.39 34.64 -82.41
N SER A 318 -3.76 34.06 -81.26
CA SER A 318 -2.99 32.97 -80.64
C SER A 318 -3.84 31.76 -80.25
N ILE A 319 -3.20 30.58 -80.22
CA ILE A 319 -3.76 29.33 -79.67
C ILE A 319 -2.77 28.75 -78.66
N LEU A 320 -3.23 28.45 -77.45
CA LEU A 320 -2.41 28.04 -76.32
C LEU A 320 -2.87 26.68 -75.78
N ALA A 321 -1.94 25.82 -75.37
CA ALA A 321 -2.26 24.57 -74.69
C ALA A 321 -2.60 24.90 -73.23
N ILE A 322 -3.77 24.45 -72.79
CA ILE A 322 -4.22 24.62 -71.40
C ILE A 322 -4.48 23.25 -70.73
N GLY A 323 -4.33 22.16 -71.49
CA GLY A 323 -4.32 20.78 -71.01
C GLY A 323 -2.93 20.15 -71.14
N PRO A 324 -2.77 18.84 -70.84
CA PRO A 324 -1.48 18.16 -70.89
C PRO A 324 -0.90 18.10 -72.31
N ASP A 325 0.34 18.55 -72.48
CA ASP A 325 1.07 18.56 -73.76
C ASP A 325 1.42 17.15 -74.26
N SER A 326 1.48 16.18 -73.34
CA SER A 326 1.67 14.78 -73.69
C SER A 326 0.87 13.83 -72.80
N LEU A 327 0.42 12.73 -73.39
CA LEU A 327 -0.40 11.70 -72.75
C LEU A 327 0.12 10.30 -73.13
N ARG A 328 -0.05 9.31 -72.26
CA ARG A 328 0.45 7.93 -72.47
C ARG A 328 -0.68 6.90 -72.27
N GLY A 329 -0.61 5.79 -73.00
CA GLY A 329 -1.58 4.70 -72.91
C GLY A 329 -1.04 3.37 -73.49
N ARG A 330 -1.87 2.33 -73.48
CA ARG A 330 -1.55 1.04 -74.11
C ARG A 330 -1.84 1.09 -75.62
N VAL A 331 -1.24 0.20 -76.40
CA VAL A 331 -1.61 0.03 -77.81
C VAL A 331 -3.12 -0.26 -77.93
N ASN A 332 -3.77 0.28 -78.97
CA ASN A 332 -5.21 0.16 -79.22
C ASN A 332 -6.17 0.75 -78.16
N SER A 333 -5.68 1.49 -77.16
CA SER A 333 -6.51 2.10 -76.12
C SER A 333 -6.87 3.56 -76.41
N LEU A 334 -8.03 3.99 -75.92
CA LEU A 334 -8.38 5.41 -75.83
C LEU A 334 -7.59 6.04 -74.68
N LEU A 335 -7.08 7.25 -74.85
CA LEU A 335 -6.45 8.00 -73.75
C LEU A 335 -7.53 8.53 -72.80
N ASP A 336 -7.28 8.39 -71.49
CA ASP A 336 -8.24 8.78 -70.45
C ASP A 336 -8.43 10.30 -70.34
N SER A 337 -7.41 11.07 -70.75
CA SER A 337 -7.39 12.54 -70.72
C SER A 337 -7.55 13.15 -72.12
N MET A 338 -8.04 14.40 -72.16
CA MET A 338 -8.21 15.20 -73.38
C MET A 338 -7.01 16.11 -73.64
N PHE A 339 -6.73 16.38 -74.91
CA PHE A 339 -5.92 17.52 -75.33
C PHE A 339 -6.80 18.76 -75.36
N VAL A 340 -6.40 19.84 -74.68
CA VAL A 340 -7.21 21.06 -74.53
C VAL A 340 -6.40 22.29 -74.93
N ALA A 341 -6.98 23.14 -75.78
CA ALA A 341 -6.41 24.41 -76.23
C ALA A 341 -7.37 25.59 -76.03
N GLN A 342 -6.84 26.81 -75.93
CA GLN A 342 -7.58 28.07 -75.82
C GLN A 342 -7.18 29.06 -76.91
N ILE A 343 -8.15 29.75 -77.51
CA ILE A 343 -7.98 30.73 -78.58
C ILE A 343 -8.17 32.15 -78.02
N THR A 344 -7.24 33.05 -78.33
CA THR A 344 -7.31 34.45 -77.89
C THR A 344 -7.06 35.45 -79.02
N ASP A 345 -7.59 36.68 -78.85
CA ASP A 345 -7.25 37.85 -79.67
C ASP A 345 -5.87 38.40 -79.30
N ILE A 346 -5.43 39.46 -79.99
CA ILE A 346 -4.15 40.12 -79.75
C ILE A 346 -4.03 40.77 -78.35
N PHE A 347 -5.15 40.96 -77.66
CA PHE A 347 -5.20 41.48 -76.29
C PHE A 347 -5.23 40.36 -75.25
N GLY A 348 -5.19 39.10 -75.67
CA GLY A 348 -5.31 37.94 -74.80
C GLY A 348 -6.75 37.65 -74.34
N ASN A 349 -7.76 38.31 -74.92
CA ASN A 349 -9.15 37.98 -74.59
C ASN A 349 -9.56 36.69 -75.30
N PRO A 350 -10.30 35.79 -74.65
CA PRO A 350 -10.79 34.57 -75.27
C PRO A 350 -11.80 34.87 -76.39
N ILE A 351 -11.69 34.14 -77.50
CA ILE A 351 -12.60 34.27 -78.64
C ILE A 351 -13.48 33.03 -78.73
N SER A 352 -14.79 33.22 -78.59
CA SER A 352 -15.79 32.16 -78.73
C SER A 352 -16.19 31.93 -80.18
N ASN A 353 -16.83 30.78 -80.46
CA ASN A 353 -17.32 30.38 -81.78
C ASN A 353 -16.25 30.38 -82.89
N THR A 354 -14.98 30.20 -82.52
CA THR A 354 -13.88 30.05 -83.47
C THR A 354 -13.67 28.57 -83.77
N LYS A 355 -13.61 28.21 -85.05
CA LYS A 355 -13.48 26.83 -85.49
C LYS A 355 -12.01 26.38 -85.43
N VAL A 356 -11.71 25.29 -84.72
CA VAL A 356 -10.39 24.67 -84.63
C VAL A 356 -10.43 23.26 -85.19
N ARG A 357 -9.44 22.93 -86.01
CA ARG A 357 -9.25 21.58 -86.57
C ARG A 357 -8.17 20.83 -85.78
N PHE A 358 -8.50 19.63 -85.32
CA PHE A 358 -7.54 18.67 -84.76
C PHE A 358 -7.20 17.59 -85.80
N SER A 359 -5.91 17.31 -85.99
CA SER A 359 -5.41 16.31 -86.93
C SER A 359 -4.28 15.49 -86.31
N ILE A 360 -4.24 14.17 -86.56
CA ILE A 360 -3.06 13.36 -86.24
C ILE A 360 -2.01 13.59 -87.35
N THR A 361 -0.84 14.10 -86.98
CA THR A 361 0.19 14.56 -87.93
C THR A 361 1.45 13.70 -87.95
N GLU A 362 1.64 12.80 -86.98
CA GLU A 362 2.78 11.87 -86.90
C GLU A 362 2.34 10.58 -86.18
N TRP A 363 2.82 9.42 -86.61
CA TRP A 363 2.59 8.13 -85.93
C TRP A 363 3.70 7.11 -86.29
N PRO A 364 3.88 6.03 -85.50
CA PRO A 364 4.90 5.02 -85.79
C PRO A 364 4.66 4.34 -87.14
N GLU A 365 5.73 4.05 -87.88
CA GLU A 365 5.63 3.42 -89.21
C GLU A 365 4.85 2.10 -89.13
N GLY A 366 3.88 1.92 -90.03
CA GLY A 366 3.00 0.74 -90.07
C GLY A 366 1.95 0.65 -88.95
N ALA A 367 1.78 1.68 -88.11
CA ALA A 367 0.69 1.73 -87.13
C ALA A 367 -0.67 2.01 -87.81
N TYR A 368 -1.71 1.31 -87.35
CA TYR A 368 -3.10 1.50 -87.77
C TYR A 368 -4.04 1.53 -86.56
N GLY A 369 -5.25 2.08 -86.75
CA GLY A 369 -6.30 2.15 -85.73
C GLY A 369 -6.30 3.40 -84.84
N GLN A 370 -5.34 4.31 -85.03
CA GLN A 370 -5.29 5.61 -84.38
C GLN A 370 -6.42 6.53 -84.85
N SER A 371 -7.09 7.21 -83.93
CA SER A 371 -8.20 8.13 -84.24
C SER A 371 -8.33 9.25 -83.20
N LEU A 372 -9.07 10.29 -83.55
CA LEU A 372 -9.51 11.36 -82.63
C LEU A 372 -11.02 11.25 -82.42
N THR A 373 -11.51 11.59 -81.23
CA THR A 373 -12.95 11.65 -80.97
C THR A 373 -13.61 12.77 -81.78
N ASP A 374 -12.93 13.92 -81.84
CA ASP A 374 -13.42 15.12 -82.50
C ASP A 374 -12.29 15.75 -83.32
N THR A 375 -12.52 15.95 -84.63
CA THR A 375 -11.52 16.52 -85.55
C THR A 375 -11.77 17.99 -85.87
N LEU A 376 -12.94 18.53 -85.53
CA LEU A 376 -13.33 19.91 -85.82
C LEU A 376 -14.25 20.44 -84.72
N VAL A 377 -13.76 21.37 -83.91
CA VAL A 377 -14.39 21.82 -82.66
C VAL A 377 -14.57 23.33 -82.68
N MET A 378 -15.72 23.83 -82.21
CA MET A 378 -15.98 25.26 -82.02
C MET A 378 -15.55 25.66 -80.62
N SER A 379 -14.86 26.80 -80.48
CA SER A 379 -14.49 27.32 -79.17
C SER A 379 -15.70 27.75 -78.35
N ASP A 380 -15.70 27.45 -77.07
CA ASP A 380 -16.76 27.83 -76.12
C ASP A 380 -16.69 29.33 -75.74
N SER A 381 -17.50 29.78 -74.77
CA SER A 381 -17.51 31.17 -74.29
C SER A 381 -16.17 31.62 -73.71
N ASP A 382 -15.34 30.69 -73.24
CA ASP A 382 -14.01 30.94 -72.70
C ASP A 382 -12.92 30.71 -73.76
N GLY A 383 -13.30 30.49 -75.01
CA GLY A 383 -12.39 30.27 -76.12
C GLY A 383 -11.70 28.90 -76.10
N LYS A 384 -12.23 27.89 -75.42
CA LYS A 384 -11.58 26.57 -75.27
C LYS A 384 -12.09 25.53 -76.26
N VAL A 385 -11.21 24.60 -76.65
CA VAL A 385 -11.50 23.44 -77.51
C VAL A 385 -10.78 22.19 -76.99
N ALA A 386 -11.36 21.01 -77.17
CA ALA A 386 -10.78 19.76 -76.68
C ALA A 386 -11.04 18.56 -77.61
N THR A 387 -10.15 17.55 -77.58
CA THR A 387 -10.35 16.25 -78.26
C THR A 387 -9.67 15.11 -77.48
N ARG A 388 -10.09 13.85 -77.65
CA ARG A 388 -9.37 12.66 -77.16
C ARG A 388 -8.75 11.89 -78.31
N MET A 389 -7.64 11.20 -78.03
CA MET A 389 -6.95 10.35 -78.99
C MET A 389 -7.06 8.87 -78.60
N ARG A 390 -7.32 8.01 -79.58
CA ARG A 390 -7.10 6.55 -79.50
C ARG A 390 -5.75 6.22 -80.11
N LEU A 391 -4.91 5.51 -79.36
CA LEU A 391 -3.59 5.06 -79.80
C LEU A 391 -3.71 3.88 -80.79
N GLY A 392 -2.81 3.83 -81.76
CA GLY A 392 -2.75 2.74 -82.74
C GLY A 392 -2.22 1.43 -82.15
N ASN A 393 -2.14 0.42 -83.00
CA ASN A 393 -1.73 -0.94 -82.63
C ASN A 393 -0.22 -1.13 -82.39
N ARG A 394 0.60 -0.10 -82.58
CA ARG A 394 2.06 -0.15 -82.37
C ARG A 394 2.50 0.79 -81.26
N ALA A 395 3.47 0.34 -80.47
CA ALA A 395 4.16 1.17 -79.50
C ALA A 395 4.90 2.31 -80.22
N GLY A 396 5.00 3.47 -79.58
CA GLY A 396 5.68 4.64 -80.12
C GLY A 396 4.88 5.94 -80.03
N ARG A 397 5.40 6.98 -80.69
CA ARG A 397 4.93 8.37 -80.60
C ARG A 397 3.88 8.69 -81.66
N TYR A 398 2.79 9.34 -81.24
CA TYR A 398 1.75 9.88 -82.10
C TYR A 398 1.61 11.39 -81.85
N ARG A 399 1.57 12.24 -82.88
CA ARG A 399 1.43 13.70 -82.75
C ARG A 399 0.03 14.15 -83.19
N VAL A 400 -0.57 15.04 -82.42
CA VAL A 400 -1.87 15.67 -82.72
C VAL A 400 -1.68 17.18 -82.84
N THR A 401 -2.12 17.79 -83.93
CA THR A 401 -2.02 19.24 -84.15
C THR A 401 -3.40 19.88 -84.14
N ALA A 402 -3.57 20.97 -83.38
CA ALA A 402 -4.75 21.81 -83.35
C ALA A 402 -4.47 23.14 -84.07
N SER A 403 -5.25 23.48 -85.10
CA SER A 403 -5.06 24.71 -85.91
C SER A 403 -6.37 25.51 -86.03
N VAL A 404 -6.30 26.82 -85.85
CA VAL A 404 -7.45 27.72 -86.05
C VAL A 404 -7.79 27.77 -87.55
N VAL A 405 -9.04 27.47 -87.91
CA VAL A 405 -9.42 27.29 -89.32
C VAL A 405 -9.37 28.60 -90.12
N SER A 406 -9.72 29.73 -89.51
CA SER A 406 -9.67 31.05 -90.14
C SER A 406 -8.24 31.60 -90.28
N VAL A 407 -7.30 31.13 -89.44
CA VAL A 407 -5.89 31.54 -89.45
C VAL A 407 -5.02 30.28 -89.23
N PRO A 408 -4.82 29.43 -90.26
CA PRO A 408 -4.19 28.12 -90.08
C PRO A 408 -2.74 28.15 -89.59
N SER A 409 -2.04 29.28 -89.75
CA SER A 409 -0.70 29.51 -89.19
C SER A 409 -0.70 29.50 -87.66
N THR A 410 -1.84 29.74 -87.02
CA THR A 410 -2.02 29.68 -85.57
C THR A 410 -2.36 28.24 -85.18
N SER A 411 -1.34 27.47 -84.77
CA SER A 411 -1.48 26.06 -84.41
C SER A 411 -0.60 25.65 -83.23
N ILE A 412 -0.98 24.56 -82.56
CA ILE A 412 -0.24 23.93 -81.47
C ILE A 412 -0.24 22.40 -81.63
N SER A 413 0.75 21.71 -81.06
CA SER A 413 0.87 20.24 -81.14
C SER A 413 0.93 19.59 -79.77
N PHE A 414 0.28 18.43 -79.67
CA PHE A 414 0.25 17.52 -78.53
C PHE A 414 0.84 16.16 -78.91
N VAL A 415 1.18 15.33 -77.91
CA VAL A 415 1.80 14.01 -78.13
C VAL A 415 1.09 12.88 -77.36
N GLY A 416 0.72 11.80 -78.04
CA GLY A 416 0.30 10.53 -77.43
C GLY A 416 1.41 9.46 -77.53
N TYR A 417 1.71 8.72 -76.46
CA TYR A 417 2.66 7.58 -76.48
C TYR A 417 1.98 6.25 -76.18
N ALA A 418 2.27 5.22 -76.97
CA ALA A 418 1.87 3.84 -76.71
C ALA A 418 3.04 3.00 -76.17
N GLY A 419 2.89 2.39 -74.97
CA GLY A 419 3.90 1.54 -74.30
C GLY A 419 3.85 0.04 -74.64
N SER A 420 4.87 -0.73 -74.23
CA SER A 420 5.04 -2.19 -74.47
C SER A 420 4.60 -3.07 -73.27
N SER A 421 4.80 -4.40 -73.30
CA SER A 421 4.33 -5.37 -72.29
C SER A 421 5.13 -5.37 -70.98
N LEU A 422 4.50 -5.72 -69.84
CA LEU A 422 5.09 -5.74 -68.49
C LEU A 422 6.37 -6.59 -68.39
N SER A 423 7.43 -6.04 -67.80
CA SER A 423 8.73 -6.71 -67.57
C SER A 423 9.05 -6.93 -66.08
N ALA A 424 8.84 -5.92 -65.23
CA ALA A 424 9.18 -6.01 -63.80
C ALA A 424 8.26 -5.15 -62.89
N LEU A 425 8.26 -5.46 -61.59
CA LEU A 425 7.77 -4.59 -60.53
C LEU A 425 8.96 -4.06 -59.74
N ARG A 426 9.21 -2.74 -59.81
CA ARG A 426 10.30 -2.07 -59.09
C ARG A 426 9.79 -1.39 -57.82
N ILE A 427 10.48 -1.55 -56.69
CA ILE A 427 10.15 -0.84 -55.44
C ILE A 427 10.58 0.62 -55.58
N GLU A 428 9.66 1.54 -55.34
CA GLU A 428 9.92 3.00 -55.42
C GLU A 428 9.99 3.64 -54.05
N SER A 429 9.17 3.16 -53.10
CA SER A 429 9.24 3.58 -51.70
C SER A 429 8.72 2.50 -50.76
N SER A 430 9.42 2.32 -49.65
CA SER A 430 8.99 1.51 -48.52
C SER A 430 9.25 2.27 -47.22
N PRO A 431 8.28 2.39 -46.32
CA PRO A 431 8.57 2.74 -44.93
C PRO A 431 9.41 1.61 -44.30
N VAL A 432 10.36 1.97 -43.43
CA VAL A 432 11.35 1.05 -42.85
C VAL A 432 10.84 0.43 -41.53
N SER A 433 10.16 1.22 -40.71
CA SER A 433 9.63 0.81 -39.40
C SER A 433 8.49 1.70 -38.94
N ASP A 434 7.58 1.16 -38.13
CA ASP A 434 6.56 1.93 -37.40
C ASP A 434 6.05 1.12 -36.20
N THR A 435 5.21 1.73 -35.36
CA THR A 435 4.58 1.06 -34.22
C THR A 435 3.48 0.10 -34.65
N ILE A 436 3.31 -1.00 -33.90
CA ILE A 436 2.23 -1.99 -34.10
C ILE A 436 0.84 -1.32 -34.14
N LYS A 437 -0.14 -1.96 -34.81
CA LYS A 437 -1.52 -1.46 -35.02
C LYS A 437 -1.68 -0.19 -35.88
N GLN A 438 -0.60 0.53 -36.19
CA GLN A 438 -0.64 1.68 -37.10
C GLN A 438 -0.80 1.27 -38.56
N VAL A 439 -1.39 2.17 -39.35
CA VAL A 439 -1.45 2.05 -40.80
C VAL A 439 -0.20 2.69 -41.40
N ILE A 440 0.65 1.86 -42.00
CA ILE A 440 1.93 2.24 -42.58
C ILE A 440 1.85 2.19 -44.12
N GLY A 441 2.40 3.19 -44.80
CA GLY A 441 2.44 3.26 -46.26
C GLY A 441 2.45 4.70 -46.81
N PRO A 442 2.31 4.86 -48.14
CA PRO A 442 2.08 3.81 -49.12
C PRO A 442 3.35 3.00 -49.43
N LEU A 443 3.20 1.68 -49.54
CA LEU A 443 4.14 0.82 -50.26
C LEU A 443 3.93 1.07 -51.75
N VAL A 444 4.98 1.48 -52.46
CA VAL A 444 4.88 1.87 -53.88
C VAL A 444 5.74 0.94 -54.72
N VAL A 445 5.09 0.28 -55.69
CA VAL A 445 5.78 -0.40 -56.79
C VAL A 445 5.47 0.28 -58.12
N GLN A 446 6.44 0.30 -59.03
CA GLN A 446 6.24 0.68 -60.42
C GLN A 446 6.30 -0.55 -61.32
N ALA A 447 5.22 -0.83 -62.05
CA ALA A 447 5.21 -1.74 -63.18
C ALA A 447 5.93 -1.09 -64.35
N ILE A 448 7.02 -1.72 -64.80
CA ILE A 448 7.86 -1.21 -65.88
C ILE A 448 7.96 -2.23 -67.01
N ASP A 449 8.10 -1.75 -68.24
CA ASP A 449 8.43 -2.57 -69.40
C ASP A 449 9.96 -2.79 -69.52
N GLN A 450 10.37 -3.48 -70.58
CA GLN A 450 11.78 -3.83 -70.84
C GLN A 450 12.69 -2.60 -71.00
N ASP A 451 12.12 -1.44 -71.32
CA ASP A 451 12.83 -0.17 -71.53
C ASP A 451 12.74 0.76 -70.29
N ASN A 452 12.31 0.22 -69.14
CA ASN A 452 12.10 0.90 -67.87
C ASN A 452 11.00 1.98 -67.88
N TYR A 453 10.04 1.91 -68.81
CA TYR A 453 8.89 2.82 -68.82
C TYR A 453 7.70 2.24 -68.07
N GLY A 454 6.96 3.10 -67.37
CA GLY A 454 5.76 2.73 -66.63
C GLY A 454 4.68 2.11 -67.52
N VAL A 455 4.17 0.93 -67.13
CA VAL A 455 3.09 0.22 -67.82
C VAL A 455 1.77 0.49 -67.09
N PRO A 456 0.87 1.32 -67.64
CA PRO A 456 -0.38 1.66 -66.98
C PRO A 456 -1.39 0.52 -67.02
N ASN A 457 -2.37 0.56 -66.13
CA ASN A 457 -3.49 -0.39 -66.04
C ASN A 457 -3.07 -1.86 -65.85
N THR A 458 -1.90 -2.08 -65.23
CA THR A 458 -1.33 -3.39 -64.93
C THR A 458 -1.82 -3.86 -63.57
N GLY A 459 -2.29 -5.10 -63.48
CA GLY A 459 -2.82 -5.61 -62.23
C GLY A 459 -1.73 -5.96 -61.21
N VAL A 460 -1.84 -5.48 -59.96
CA VAL A 460 -0.89 -5.77 -58.86
C VAL A 460 -1.65 -6.22 -57.60
N ARG A 461 -1.24 -7.35 -57.03
CA ARG A 461 -1.80 -7.93 -55.80
C ARG A 461 -0.79 -7.87 -54.67
N PHE A 462 -1.15 -7.22 -53.56
CA PHE A 462 -0.34 -7.20 -52.34
C PHE A 462 -0.77 -8.33 -51.38
N SER A 463 0.17 -8.92 -50.67
CA SER A 463 -0.08 -9.90 -49.59
C SER A 463 0.89 -9.67 -48.44
N ILE A 464 0.43 -9.78 -47.19
CA ILE A 464 1.24 -9.59 -45.99
C ILE A 464 1.40 -10.90 -45.22
N SER A 465 2.61 -11.16 -44.72
CA SER A 465 2.92 -12.22 -43.76
C SER A 465 3.40 -11.59 -42.45
N PRO A 466 2.75 -11.89 -41.31
CA PRO A 466 3.22 -11.44 -40.00
C PRO A 466 4.48 -12.21 -39.56
N PRO A 467 5.18 -11.76 -38.50
CA PRO A 467 6.31 -12.49 -37.90
C PRO A 467 5.89 -13.88 -37.41
N GLU A 468 6.84 -14.83 -37.36
CA GLU A 468 6.61 -16.21 -36.89
C GLU A 468 5.89 -16.25 -35.52
N GLY A 469 4.91 -17.16 -35.40
CA GLY A 469 4.10 -17.33 -34.20
C GLY A 469 3.03 -16.26 -33.97
N SER A 470 2.59 -15.55 -35.01
CA SER A 470 1.40 -14.69 -34.98
C SER A 470 0.16 -15.50 -35.37
N ILE A 471 -0.98 -15.30 -34.71
CA ILE A 471 -2.25 -15.93 -35.11
C ILE A 471 -2.71 -15.22 -36.40
N ALA A 472 -2.85 -15.97 -37.49
CA ALA A 472 -3.21 -15.42 -38.79
C ALA A 472 -4.68 -14.95 -38.82
N THR A 473 -4.95 -13.74 -38.35
CA THR A 473 -6.28 -13.12 -38.40
C THR A 473 -6.32 -12.02 -39.45
N LYS A 474 -7.01 -12.32 -40.57
CA LYS A 474 -7.49 -11.42 -41.65
C LYS A 474 -6.44 -10.52 -42.36
N GLN A 475 -6.65 -10.32 -43.66
CA GLN A 475 -5.78 -9.51 -44.51
C GLN A 475 -5.77 -8.03 -44.05
N ASN A 476 -4.64 -7.58 -43.51
CA ASN A 476 -4.42 -6.19 -43.05
C ASN A 476 -3.96 -5.25 -44.18
N ILE A 477 -4.50 -5.37 -45.39
CA ILE A 477 -4.22 -4.44 -46.50
C ILE A 477 -5.37 -3.44 -46.55
N VAL A 478 -5.08 -2.17 -46.27
CA VAL A 478 -6.06 -1.12 -45.96
C VAL A 478 -6.59 -0.43 -47.22
N THR A 479 -5.80 -0.38 -48.30
CA THR A 479 -6.23 0.21 -49.58
C THR A 479 -5.76 -0.61 -50.78
N ALA A 480 -6.62 -0.65 -51.81
CA ALA A 480 -6.40 -1.38 -53.04
C ALA A 480 -6.38 -0.42 -54.23
N ASP A 481 -5.19 -0.13 -54.77
CA ASP A 481 -5.07 0.12 -56.21
C ASP A 481 -4.57 -1.19 -56.84
N THR A 482 -5.51 -2.00 -57.32
CA THR A 482 -5.20 -3.26 -58.02
C THR A 482 -4.75 -3.04 -59.45
N LEU A 483 -4.72 -1.80 -59.95
CA LEU A 483 -4.30 -1.42 -61.29
C LEU A 483 -3.31 -0.26 -61.19
N THR A 484 -2.24 -0.29 -61.99
CA THR A 484 -1.25 0.78 -62.00
C THR A 484 -1.77 2.06 -62.66
N ASP A 485 -1.34 3.22 -62.17
CA ASP A 485 -1.68 4.52 -62.75
C ASP A 485 -1.03 4.76 -64.13
N VAL A 486 -1.26 5.93 -64.74
CA VAL A 486 -0.71 6.30 -66.07
C VAL A 486 0.83 6.22 -66.16
N ASN A 487 1.52 6.24 -65.03
CA ASN A 487 2.97 6.15 -64.93
C ASN A 487 3.44 4.77 -64.43
N GLY A 488 2.54 3.80 -64.30
CA GLY A 488 2.86 2.44 -63.88
C GLY A 488 2.92 2.23 -62.37
N PHE A 489 2.54 3.20 -61.52
CA PHE A 489 2.61 3.00 -60.06
C PHE A 489 1.38 2.32 -59.48
N ALA A 490 1.58 1.35 -58.59
CA ALA A 490 0.57 0.77 -57.71
C ALA A 490 0.95 1.03 -56.24
N ARG A 491 -0.05 1.32 -55.41
CA ARG A 491 0.13 1.76 -54.02
C ARG A 491 -0.70 0.89 -53.07
N ALA A 492 -0.15 0.57 -51.91
CA ALA A 492 -0.87 -0.13 -50.85
C ALA A 492 -0.56 0.46 -49.48
N MET A 493 -1.59 0.65 -48.66
CA MET A 493 -1.45 0.90 -47.21
C MET A 493 -1.58 -0.42 -46.46
N VAL A 494 -0.76 -0.62 -45.45
CA VAL A 494 -0.71 -1.85 -44.65
C VAL A 494 -0.97 -1.51 -43.19
N GLN A 495 -1.85 -2.26 -42.52
CA GLN A 495 -2.01 -2.14 -41.07
C GLN A 495 -1.10 -3.17 -40.38
N LEU A 496 -0.18 -2.69 -39.55
CA LEU A 496 0.67 -3.59 -38.76
C LEU A 496 -0.17 -4.33 -37.73
N GLY A 497 0.10 -5.62 -37.54
CA GLY A 497 -0.61 -6.45 -36.55
C GLY A 497 -0.20 -6.13 -35.11
N GLU A 498 -0.64 -6.97 -34.16
CA GLU A 498 -0.40 -6.75 -32.72
C GLU A 498 0.98 -7.22 -32.24
N LYS A 499 1.76 -7.89 -33.09
CA LYS A 499 3.06 -8.46 -32.73
C LYS A 499 4.20 -7.63 -33.28
N VAL A 500 5.19 -7.33 -32.45
CA VAL A 500 6.46 -6.71 -32.84
C VAL A 500 7.30 -7.71 -33.66
N GLY A 501 8.05 -7.18 -34.63
CA GLY A 501 8.89 -7.97 -35.53
C GLY A 501 8.78 -7.54 -36.98
N VAL A 502 9.43 -8.29 -37.87
CA VAL A 502 9.48 -7.98 -39.30
C VAL A 502 8.24 -8.53 -40.00
N TYR A 503 7.42 -7.64 -40.54
CA TYR A 503 6.33 -7.98 -41.46
C TYR A 503 6.87 -8.00 -42.90
N ARG A 504 6.59 -9.08 -43.62
CA ARG A 504 6.94 -9.21 -45.04
C ARG A 504 5.71 -8.91 -45.89
N VAL A 505 5.84 -7.99 -46.84
CA VAL A 505 4.77 -7.67 -47.80
C VAL A 505 5.26 -8.01 -49.20
N ILE A 506 4.48 -8.77 -49.96
CA ILE A 506 4.81 -9.17 -51.33
C ILE A 506 3.80 -8.53 -52.29
N ALA A 507 4.29 -7.77 -53.27
CA ALA A 507 3.51 -7.28 -54.40
C ALA A 507 3.75 -8.16 -55.63
N ARG A 508 2.72 -8.81 -56.17
CA ARG A 508 2.76 -9.70 -57.34
C ARG A 508 1.98 -9.13 -58.52
N SER A 509 2.49 -9.27 -59.73
CA SER A 509 1.72 -8.97 -60.94
C SER A 509 0.61 -10.01 -61.12
N THR A 510 -0.60 -9.56 -61.49
CA THR A 510 -1.69 -10.49 -61.84
C THR A 510 -1.60 -11.01 -63.27
N GLU A 511 -0.78 -10.38 -64.12
CA GLU A 511 -0.54 -10.82 -65.50
C GLU A 511 0.53 -11.93 -65.55
N ASN A 512 1.46 -11.94 -64.59
CA ASN A 512 2.46 -13.00 -64.41
C ASN A 512 2.95 -13.08 -62.95
N ASP A 513 2.56 -14.14 -62.24
CA ASP A 513 2.92 -14.35 -60.82
C ASP A 513 4.44 -14.47 -60.55
N SER A 514 5.26 -14.74 -61.58
CA SER A 514 6.72 -14.75 -61.43
C SER A 514 7.33 -13.36 -61.29
N ILE A 515 6.57 -12.29 -61.57
CA ILE A 515 7.00 -10.89 -61.43
C ILE A 515 6.49 -10.37 -60.09
N PHE A 516 7.40 -10.18 -59.13
CA PHE A 516 7.06 -9.71 -57.78
C PHE A 516 8.14 -8.81 -57.16
N ALA A 517 7.74 -8.08 -56.12
CA ALA A 517 8.61 -7.29 -55.25
C ALA A 517 8.30 -7.59 -53.78
N GLU A 518 9.33 -7.67 -52.93
CA GLU A 518 9.21 -7.95 -51.48
C GLU A 518 9.64 -6.75 -50.65
N PHE A 519 8.80 -6.36 -49.70
CA PHE A 519 9.03 -5.31 -48.71
C PHE A 519 9.26 -5.94 -47.33
N SER A 520 10.12 -5.32 -46.52
CA SER A 520 10.33 -5.67 -45.11
C SER A 520 10.05 -4.45 -44.24
N ILE A 521 9.10 -4.58 -43.31
CA ILE A 521 8.69 -3.51 -42.39
C ILE A 521 8.95 -3.96 -40.96
N LEU A 522 9.75 -3.22 -40.20
CA LEU A 522 9.98 -3.51 -38.78
C LEU A 522 8.89 -2.87 -37.92
N ALA A 523 8.00 -3.67 -37.34
CA ALA A 523 7.06 -3.17 -36.33
C ALA A 523 7.76 -3.05 -34.97
N THR A 524 7.76 -1.88 -34.35
CA THR A 524 8.39 -1.58 -33.05
C THR A 524 7.35 -1.34 -31.97
N HIS A 525 7.78 -1.37 -30.70
CA HIS A 525 6.96 -1.02 -29.54
C HIS A 525 6.60 0.48 -29.53
N GLY A 526 5.46 0.85 -28.93
CA GLY A 526 5.10 2.25 -28.67
C GLY A 526 5.92 2.88 -27.54
N ILE A 527 5.68 4.17 -27.25
CA ILE A 527 6.33 4.87 -26.13
C ILE A 527 5.84 4.26 -24.81
N PRO A 528 6.74 3.84 -23.90
CA PRO A 528 6.38 3.28 -22.60
C PRO A 528 5.57 4.30 -21.77
N ALA A 529 4.40 3.90 -21.30
CA ALA A 529 3.47 4.80 -20.61
C ALA A 529 2.90 4.22 -19.31
N LEU A 530 2.74 2.90 -19.23
CA LEU A 530 2.06 2.23 -18.11
C LEU A 530 2.95 1.11 -17.55
N ALA A 531 2.85 0.90 -16.24
CA ALA A 531 3.51 -0.19 -15.54
C ALA A 531 2.48 -1.17 -14.96
N TRP A 532 2.77 -2.46 -15.01
CA TRP A 532 1.86 -3.52 -14.60
C TRP A 532 2.53 -4.55 -13.70
N GLN A 533 1.75 -5.13 -12.80
CA GLN A 533 2.12 -6.32 -12.05
C GLN A 533 1.51 -7.52 -12.78
N ARG A 534 2.35 -8.40 -13.32
CA ARG A 534 1.92 -9.58 -14.10
C ARG A 534 1.89 -10.85 -13.24
N SER A 535 2.69 -10.91 -12.18
CA SER A 535 2.59 -11.95 -11.16
C SER A 535 1.53 -11.61 -10.10
N ALA A 536 1.35 -12.51 -9.13
CA ALA A 536 0.63 -12.15 -7.92
C ALA A 536 1.34 -10.98 -7.20
N VAL A 537 0.53 -10.11 -6.58
CA VAL A 537 1.00 -8.97 -5.79
C VAL A 537 1.59 -9.45 -4.47
N GLU A 538 1.06 -10.55 -3.93
CA GLU A 538 1.49 -11.10 -2.66
C GLU A 538 1.83 -12.59 -2.79
N TYR A 539 2.94 -12.98 -2.19
CA TYR A 539 3.29 -14.38 -1.95
C TYR A 539 3.57 -14.58 -0.45
N SER A 540 3.33 -15.80 0.05
CA SER A 540 3.64 -16.19 1.41
C SER A 540 4.37 -17.52 1.42
N ASP A 541 5.41 -17.62 2.24
CA ASP A 541 6.15 -18.85 2.48
C ASP A 541 6.96 -18.69 3.78
N THR A 542 7.55 -19.79 4.25
CA THR A 542 8.40 -19.82 5.45
C THR A 542 9.61 -18.90 5.33
N VAL A 543 10.00 -18.26 6.44
CA VAL A 543 11.21 -17.43 6.53
C VAL A 543 12.45 -18.17 6.02
N GLY A 544 13.31 -17.49 5.27
CA GLY A 544 14.50 -18.08 4.64
C GLY A 544 14.27 -18.76 3.28
N SER A 545 13.01 -18.98 2.87
CA SER A 545 12.67 -19.49 1.54
C SER A 545 12.87 -18.44 0.43
N ILE A 546 12.85 -18.89 -0.82
CA ILE A 546 12.85 -18.03 -2.01
C ILE A 546 11.44 -18.08 -2.59
N LEU A 547 10.76 -16.94 -2.59
CA LEU A 547 9.42 -16.81 -3.15
C LEU A 547 9.42 -16.98 -4.68
N PRO A 548 8.26 -17.33 -5.27
CA PRO A 548 8.08 -17.24 -6.72
C PRO A 548 8.45 -15.85 -7.25
N LYS A 549 8.84 -15.78 -8.52
CA LYS A 549 9.27 -14.52 -9.13
C LYS A 549 8.10 -13.53 -9.18
N PHE A 550 8.34 -12.32 -8.70
CA PHE A 550 7.53 -11.15 -9.00
C PHE A 550 7.82 -10.70 -10.43
N VAL A 551 6.77 -10.51 -11.23
CA VAL A 551 6.86 -10.15 -12.64
C VAL A 551 6.26 -8.75 -12.83
N TYR A 552 7.08 -7.85 -13.35
CA TYR A 552 6.77 -6.46 -13.62
C TYR A 552 6.83 -6.23 -15.13
N ALA A 553 5.84 -5.55 -15.70
CA ALA A 553 5.81 -5.25 -17.13
C ALA A 553 5.65 -3.77 -17.40
N ILE A 554 6.30 -3.29 -18.47
CA ILE A 554 6.03 -1.98 -19.06
C ILE A 554 5.19 -2.16 -20.30
N THR A 555 4.16 -1.32 -20.46
CA THR A 555 3.39 -1.21 -21.69
C THR A 555 3.34 0.22 -22.18
N ASP A 556 3.02 0.39 -23.46
CA ASP A 556 2.60 1.69 -23.99
C ASP A 556 1.18 2.07 -23.50
N SER A 557 0.68 3.22 -23.97
CA SER A 557 -0.66 3.74 -23.63
C SER A 557 -1.80 2.83 -24.11
N ASP A 558 -1.52 1.99 -25.11
CA ASP A 558 -2.48 1.08 -25.72
C ASP A 558 -2.34 -0.35 -25.16
N THR A 559 -1.64 -0.49 -24.02
CA THR A 559 -1.40 -1.72 -23.25
C THR A 559 -0.53 -2.77 -23.96
N ASN A 560 0.18 -2.40 -25.03
CA ASN A 560 1.12 -3.32 -25.67
C ASN A 560 2.45 -3.34 -24.92
N SER A 561 3.04 -4.52 -24.76
CA SER A 561 4.30 -4.74 -24.05
C SER A 561 5.47 -3.94 -24.63
N VAL A 562 6.39 -3.42 -23.81
CA VAL A 562 7.56 -2.65 -24.27
C VAL A 562 8.86 -3.24 -23.68
N GLY A 563 9.71 -3.79 -24.55
CA GLY A 563 11.02 -4.37 -24.19
C GLY A 563 12.18 -3.36 -24.14
N GLY A 564 13.27 -3.72 -23.45
CA GLY A 564 14.52 -2.94 -23.41
C GLY A 564 14.64 -1.90 -22.28
N HIS A 565 13.72 -1.90 -21.32
CA HIS A 565 13.66 -0.92 -20.24
C HIS A 565 14.36 -1.40 -18.97
N ASN A 566 15.13 -0.51 -18.32
CA ASN A 566 15.87 -0.82 -17.09
C ASN A 566 14.99 -0.66 -15.84
N ILE A 567 14.70 -1.77 -15.18
CA ILE A 567 13.86 -1.84 -13.99
C ILE A 567 14.73 -1.98 -12.75
N THR A 568 14.49 -1.11 -11.78
CA THR A 568 15.13 -1.14 -10.47
C THR A 568 14.23 -1.86 -9.47
N PHE A 569 14.70 -2.99 -8.93
CA PHE A 569 14.04 -3.69 -7.83
C PHE A 569 14.73 -3.36 -6.50
N THR A 570 13.96 -2.95 -5.49
CA THR A 570 14.48 -2.59 -4.16
C THR A 570 13.58 -3.12 -3.06
N ILE A 571 14.17 -3.64 -1.97
CA ILE A 571 13.42 -3.94 -0.74
C ILE A 571 13.26 -2.61 0.01
N VAL A 572 12.04 -2.09 0.04
CA VAL A 572 11.73 -0.77 0.62
C VAL A 572 11.21 -0.85 2.06
N SER A 573 10.73 -2.02 2.47
CA SER A 573 10.31 -2.29 3.85
C SER A 573 10.53 -3.76 4.18
N LYS A 574 10.90 -4.05 5.42
CA LYS A 574 11.07 -5.41 5.95
C LYS A 574 10.83 -5.43 7.47
N PRO A 575 10.59 -6.60 8.07
CA PRO A 575 10.41 -6.71 9.52
C PRO A 575 11.67 -6.28 10.29
N ASP A 576 11.49 -5.67 11.46
CA ASP A 576 12.60 -5.21 12.30
C ASP A 576 13.54 -6.35 12.70
N GLY A 577 14.85 -6.12 12.52
CA GLY A 577 15.89 -7.12 12.78
C GLY A 577 15.90 -8.30 11.80
N ALA A 578 15.17 -8.23 10.68
CA ALA A 578 15.30 -9.20 9.59
C ALA A 578 16.69 -9.13 8.94
N VAL A 579 17.37 -10.27 8.94
CA VAL A 579 18.67 -10.47 8.29
C VAL A 579 18.60 -11.62 7.30
N GLY A 580 19.42 -11.59 6.25
CA GLY A 580 19.48 -12.63 5.21
C GLY A 580 18.43 -12.50 4.10
N ASP A 581 17.64 -11.43 4.10
CA ASP A 581 16.79 -11.04 2.99
C ASP A 581 17.64 -10.58 1.79
N SER A 582 17.25 -11.00 0.59
CA SER A 582 17.96 -10.62 -0.64
C SER A 582 17.08 -10.77 -1.86
N LEU A 583 17.29 -9.92 -2.86
CA LEU A 583 16.68 -10.05 -4.18
C LEU A 583 17.56 -10.95 -5.06
N VAL A 584 17.02 -12.09 -5.51
CA VAL A 584 17.73 -13.11 -6.27
C VAL A 584 17.09 -13.35 -7.63
N ASN A 585 17.83 -13.95 -8.57
CA ASN A 585 17.34 -14.29 -9.92
C ASN A 585 16.71 -13.10 -10.67
N GLN A 586 17.35 -11.93 -10.57
CA GLN A 586 16.87 -10.68 -11.16
C GLN A 586 17.04 -10.65 -12.68
N SER A 587 15.98 -10.26 -13.37
CA SER A 587 15.98 -9.77 -14.75
C SER A 587 15.62 -8.30 -14.71
N THR A 588 16.62 -7.42 -14.71
CA THR A 588 16.47 -5.96 -14.57
C THR A 588 16.22 -5.23 -15.88
N VAL A 589 16.16 -5.94 -17.01
CA VAL A 589 15.81 -5.36 -18.31
C VAL A 589 14.55 -6.05 -18.80
N THR A 590 13.56 -5.28 -19.29
CA THR A 590 12.34 -5.87 -19.85
C THR A 590 12.64 -6.66 -21.12
N ASP A 591 12.08 -7.87 -21.24
CA ASP A 591 12.35 -8.71 -22.39
C ASP A 591 11.72 -8.16 -23.69
N PRO A 592 12.32 -8.41 -24.87
CA PRO A 592 11.84 -7.84 -26.13
C PRO A 592 10.45 -8.32 -26.59
N VAL A 593 9.90 -9.38 -25.99
CA VAL A 593 8.67 -10.03 -26.48
C VAL A 593 7.48 -9.72 -25.57
N HIS A 594 7.67 -9.80 -24.25
CA HIS A 594 6.61 -9.62 -23.26
C HIS A 594 6.75 -8.32 -22.47
N GLY A 595 7.84 -7.58 -22.64
CA GLY A 595 8.08 -6.33 -21.91
C GLY A 595 8.19 -6.55 -20.41
N GLU A 596 8.63 -7.75 -19.99
CA GLU A 596 8.64 -8.19 -18.60
C GLU A 596 10.06 -8.21 -18.01
N ALA A 597 10.15 -7.74 -16.77
CA ALA A 597 11.28 -7.86 -15.87
C ALA A 597 10.82 -8.67 -14.64
N SER A 598 11.74 -9.37 -13.97
CA SER A 598 11.34 -10.19 -12.82
C SER A 598 12.40 -10.30 -11.74
N VAL A 599 11.97 -10.56 -10.52
CA VAL A 599 12.85 -10.79 -9.37
C VAL A 599 12.22 -11.80 -8.42
N ALA A 600 13.02 -12.65 -7.79
CA ALA A 600 12.57 -13.44 -6.65
C ALA A 600 13.08 -12.83 -5.35
N LEU A 601 12.23 -12.82 -4.32
CA LEU A 601 12.61 -12.39 -2.98
C LEU A 601 13.00 -13.61 -2.13
N ARG A 602 14.21 -13.60 -1.59
CA ARG A 602 14.58 -14.46 -0.46
C ARG A 602 14.09 -13.80 0.82
N LEU A 603 13.17 -14.46 1.53
CA LEU A 603 12.67 -13.97 2.81
C LEU A 603 13.77 -14.01 3.86
N GLY A 604 13.88 -12.94 4.65
CA GLY A 604 14.82 -12.87 5.77
C GLY A 604 14.39 -13.78 6.94
N GLY A 605 15.21 -13.79 8.01
CA GLY A 605 15.00 -14.67 9.17
C GLY A 605 13.83 -14.29 10.11
N ARG A 606 13.07 -13.22 9.82
CA ARG A 606 11.96 -12.73 10.65
C ARG A 606 10.63 -12.84 9.93
N ILE A 607 9.59 -13.22 10.67
CA ILE A 607 8.22 -13.25 10.19
C ILE A 607 7.70 -11.83 9.92
N GLY A 608 6.75 -11.71 8.98
CA GLY A 608 6.11 -10.44 8.63
C GLY A 608 6.32 -10.03 7.17
N GLN A 609 5.94 -8.80 6.85
CA GLN A 609 5.90 -8.28 5.49
C GLN A 609 7.23 -7.71 5.02
N TYR A 610 7.63 -8.13 3.83
CA TYR A 610 8.72 -7.58 3.04
C TYR A 610 8.12 -6.94 1.79
N ILE A 611 8.40 -5.65 1.56
CA ILE A 611 7.88 -4.91 0.42
C ILE A 611 8.99 -4.69 -0.59
N VAL A 612 8.79 -5.21 -1.80
CA VAL A 612 9.69 -5.02 -2.94
C VAL A 612 9.07 -3.99 -3.88
N LYS A 613 9.76 -2.87 -4.10
CA LYS A 613 9.42 -1.86 -5.10
C LYS A 613 10.11 -2.21 -6.42
N ALA A 614 9.35 -2.23 -7.50
CA ALA A 614 9.84 -2.25 -8.87
C ALA A 614 9.51 -0.90 -9.54
N GLU A 615 10.49 -0.29 -10.20
CA GLU A 615 10.32 1.02 -10.83
C GLU A 615 11.20 1.16 -12.07
N ASP A 616 10.63 1.75 -13.12
CA ASP A 616 11.41 2.29 -14.24
C ASP A 616 11.61 3.80 -14.02
N PRO A 617 12.85 4.28 -13.81
CA PRO A 617 13.10 5.69 -13.54
C PRO A 617 12.78 6.62 -14.72
N THR A 618 12.61 6.07 -15.93
CA THR A 618 12.33 6.84 -17.16
C THR A 618 10.83 6.99 -17.44
N VAL A 619 9.97 6.23 -16.74
CA VAL A 619 8.51 6.24 -16.92
C VAL A 619 7.83 6.84 -15.69
N PRO A 620 7.09 7.95 -15.82
CA PRO A 620 6.37 8.55 -14.69
C PRO A 620 5.35 7.57 -14.06
N ASN A 621 5.21 7.60 -12.73
CA ASN A 621 4.25 6.77 -11.97
C ASN A 621 4.37 5.25 -12.22
N SER A 622 5.57 4.78 -12.57
CA SER A 622 5.85 3.39 -12.89
C SER A 622 6.01 2.48 -11.66
N ALA A 623 6.22 3.06 -10.46
CA ALA A 623 6.41 2.31 -9.23
C ALA A 623 5.28 1.30 -8.95
N ARG A 624 5.64 0.03 -8.75
CA ARG A 624 4.75 -1.04 -8.28
C ARG A 624 5.36 -1.74 -7.07
N PHE A 625 4.51 -2.23 -6.18
CA PHE A 625 4.92 -2.82 -4.91
C PHE A 625 4.43 -4.26 -4.81
N PHE A 626 5.35 -5.17 -4.53
CA PHE A 626 5.07 -6.57 -4.29
C PHE A 626 5.31 -6.90 -2.81
N VAL A 627 4.53 -7.81 -2.26
CA VAL A 627 4.58 -8.18 -0.84
C VAL A 627 5.00 -9.64 -0.71
N GLY A 628 6.08 -9.87 0.04
CA GLY A 628 6.46 -11.19 0.52
C GLY A 628 6.11 -11.32 2.00
N ASN A 629 5.26 -12.28 2.34
CA ASN A 629 4.89 -12.57 3.72
C ASN A 629 5.73 -13.73 4.25
N GLY A 630 6.64 -13.43 5.18
CA GLY A 630 7.42 -14.44 5.89
C GLY A 630 6.58 -15.13 6.96
N LEU A 631 6.30 -16.41 6.77
CA LEU A 631 5.63 -17.29 7.71
C LEU A 631 6.65 -17.95 8.65
N PRO A 632 6.28 -18.30 9.88
CA PRO A 632 7.18 -19.01 10.79
C PRO A 632 7.58 -20.38 10.22
N GLY A 633 8.81 -20.80 10.49
CA GLY A 633 9.29 -22.13 10.10
C GLY A 633 8.64 -23.25 10.91
N ARG A 634 9.13 -24.48 10.69
CA ARG A 634 8.72 -25.63 11.51
C ARG A 634 9.03 -25.36 12.99
N ALA A 635 8.11 -25.72 13.89
CA ALA A 635 8.34 -25.67 15.34
C ALA A 635 9.52 -26.56 15.72
N VAL A 636 10.49 -26.00 16.44
CA VAL A 636 11.71 -26.71 16.88
C VAL A 636 11.96 -26.54 18.37
N ASN A 637 11.64 -25.38 18.96
CA ASN A 637 11.92 -25.09 20.35
C ASN A 637 10.62 -24.96 21.14
N LEU A 638 10.56 -25.65 22.29
CA LEU A 638 9.52 -25.51 23.31
C LEU A 638 10.19 -24.96 24.57
N THR A 639 9.88 -23.72 24.94
CA THR A 639 10.56 -23.01 26.03
C THR A 639 9.58 -22.50 27.08
N TYR A 640 10.05 -22.34 28.31
CA TYR A 640 9.30 -21.70 29.40
C TYR A 640 9.04 -20.21 29.09
N ASN A 641 7.82 -19.72 29.34
CA ASN A 641 7.45 -18.32 29.19
C ASN A 641 6.98 -17.67 30.50
N GLY A 642 6.29 -18.40 31.39
CA GLY A 642 5.75 -17.82 32.63
C GLY A 642 5.04 -18.81 33.56
N GLY A 643 4.79 -18.39 34.81
CA GLY A 643 3.92 -19.13 35.75
C GLY A 643 4.56 -20.19 36.65
N ARG A 644 5.89 -20.34 36.70
CA ARG A 644 6.55 -21.30 37.63
C ARG A 644 6.57 -20.82 39.09
N GLY A 645 6.58 -21.76 40.03
CA GLY A 645 6.90 -21.52 41.44
C GLY A 645 5.77 -20.84 42.23
N GLN A 646 4.53 -20.91 41.74
CA GLN A 646 3.41 -20.23 42.36
C GLN A 646 2.96 -20.93 43.64
N VAL A 647 2.50 -20.13 44.59
CA VAL A 647 2.03 -20.60 45.90
C VAL A 647 0.63 -20.07 46.15
N LYS A 648 -0.31 -20.97 46.46
CA LYS A 648 -1.71 -20.63 46.75
C LYS A 648 -2.29 -21.57 47.80
N PRO A 649 -3.35 -21.19 48.51
CA PRO A 649 -4.10 -22.11 49.37
C PRO A 649 -4.67 -23.30 48.58
N ILE A 650 -4.90 -24.43 49.27
CA ILE A 650 -5.59 -25.59 48.71
C ILE A 650 -6.92 -25.22 48.01
N LEU A 651 -7.32 -25.99 47.00
CA LEU A 651 -8.58 -25.84 46.27
C LEU A 651 -8.78 -24.52 45.49
N GLU A 652 -7.80 -23.61 45.50
CA GLU A 652 -7.79 -22.39 44.69
C GLU A 652 -7.11 -22.59 43.33
N VAL A 653 -7.43 -21.71 42.38
CA VAL A 653 -6.77 -21.61 41.08
C VAL A 653 -5.55 -20.69 41.21
N LEU A 654 -4.44 -21.05 40.58
CA LEU A 654 -3.26 -20.20 40.52
C LEU A 654 -3.55 -18.88 39.78
N ASP A 655 -2.99 -17.78 40.27
CA ASP A 655 -3.25 -16.44 39.72
C ASP A 655 -2.64 -16.26 38.32
N ASN A 656 -1.44 -16.80 38.09
CA ASN A 656 -0.79 -16.76 36.78
C ASN A 656 -0.94 -18.13 36.09
N PRO A 657 -1.26 -18.17 34.79
CA PRO A 657 -1.24 -19.42 34.05
C PRO A 657 0.19 -19.93 33.85
N PHE A 658 0.35 -21.24 33.67
CA PHE A 658 1.57 -21.83 33.15
C PHE A 658 1.67 -21.52 31.66
N GLU A 659 2.71 -20.81 31.27
CA GLU A 659 2.91 -20.40 29.89
C GLU A 659 4.19 -21.02 29.33
N ILE A 660 4.06 -21.58 28.14
CA ILE A 660 5.19 -21.97 27.29
C ILE A 660 5.15 -21.17 26.00
N ARG A 661 6.30 -21.04 25.34
CA ARG A 661 6.43 -20.49 24.00
C ARG A 661 7.02 -21.52 23.06
N ILE A 662 6.44 -21.68 21.87
CA ILE A 662 6.98 -22.47 20.77
C ILE A 662 7.56 -21.55 19.72
N THR A 663 8.81 -21.81 19.34
CA THR A 663 9.50 -21.09 18.27
C THR A 663 10.10 -22.02 17.21
N ASP A 664 10.33 -21.47 16.02
CA ASP A 664 11.12 -22.11 14.98
C ASP A 664 12.63 -22.05 15.31
N VAL A 665 13.46 -22.59 14.42
CA VAL A 665 14.93 -22.57 14.57
C VAL A 665 15.54 -21.16 14.64
N ASN A 666 14.84 -20.15 14.10
CA ASN A 666 15.27 -18.75 14.06
C ASN A 666 14.70 -17.92 15.23
N GLY A 667 13.97 -18.57 16.15
CA GLY A 667 13.35 -17.93 17.31
C GLY A 667 12.04 -17.21 17.01
N ASN A 668 11.43 -17.41 15.84
CA ASN A 668 10.12 -16.81 15.53
C ASN A 668 8.98 -17.62 16.16
N PRO A 669 7.92 -16.96 16.66
CA PRO A 669 6.78 -17.65 17.26
C PRO A 669 5.99 -18.47 16.24
N VAL A 670 5.62 -19.70 16.61
CA VAL A 670 4.81 -20.59 15.76
C VAL A 670 3.39 -20.69 16.30
N VAL A 671 2.42 -20.22 15.52
CA VAL A 671 0.99 -20.13 15.89
C VAL A 671 0.25 -21.43 15.60
N GLY A 672 -0.78 -21.74 16.39
CA GLY A 672 -1.71 -22.85 16.16
C GLY A 672 -1.18 -24.24 16.51
N ILE A 673 -0.05 -24.33 17.22
CA ILE A 673 0.55 -25.60 17.63
C ILE A 673 -0.14 -26.08 18.92
N PRO A 674 -0.67 -27.32 18.96
CA PRO A 674 -1.30 -27.85 20.17
C PRO A 674 -0.24 -28.20 21.23
N VAL A 675 -0.52 -27.83 22.46
CA VAL A 675 0.30 -28.06 23.64
C VAL A 675 -0.55 -28.77 24.69
N SER A 676 -0.11 -29.94 25.11
CA SER A 676 -0.76 -30.75 26.14
C SER A 676 -0.13 -30.48 27.51
N PHE A 677 -0.96 -30.06 28.46
CA PHE A 677 -0.59 -29.91 29.87
C PHE A 677 -1.11 -31.12 30.65
N MET A 678 -0.23 -31.74 31.44
CA MET A 678 -0.55 -32.93 32.22
C MET A 678 -0.06 -32.77 33.66
N ILE A 679 -0.91 -33.07 34.63
CA ILE A 679 -0.51 -33.19 36.03
C ILE A 679 0.23 -34.53 36.17
N VAL A 680 1.50 -34.48 36.56
CA VAL A 680 2.37 -35.66 36.63
C VAL A 680 2.68 -36.11 38.05
N ASP A 681 2.54 -35.22 39.03
CA ASP A 681 2.71 -35.58 40.45
C ASP A 681 1.87 -34.67 41.35
N THR A 682 1.33 -35.25 42.43
CA THR A 682 0.51 -34.55 43.43
C THR A 682 0.75 -35.12 44.83
N PRO A 683 0.51 -34.34 45.89
CA PRO A 683 0.62 -34.86 47.25
C PRO A 683 -0.33 -36.04 47.50
N SER A 684 0.14 -37.05 48.23
CA SER A 684 -0.63 -38.28 48.48
C SER A 684 -1.99 -37.99 49.12
N GLY A 685 -3.05 -38.62 48.58
CA GLY A 685 -4.43 -38.44 49.04
C GLY A 685 -5.07 -37.10 48.64
N SER A 686 -4.42 -36.30 47.78
CA SER A 686 -4.99 -35.07 47.24
C SER A 686 -6.12 -35.34 46.26
N TRP A 687 -7.21 -34.59 46.38
CA TRP A 687 -8.36 -34.61 45.48
C TRP A 687 -8.74 -33.19 45.05
N GLY A 688 -9.54 -33.07 43.98
CA GLY A 688 -10.07 -31.77 43.51
C GLY A 688 -9.08 -30.91 42.71
N HIS A 689 -7.87 -31.40 42.45
CA HIS A 689 -6.93 -30.76 41.53
C HIS A 689 -7.41 -30.94 40.08
N SER A 690 -7.23 -29.91 39.26
CA SER A 690 -7.58 -29.97 37.83
C SER A 690 -6.84 -28.91 37.04
N LEU A 691 -6.60 -29.16 35.76
CA LEU A 691 -6.17 -28.14 34.82
C LEU A 691 -7.39 -27.49 34.19
N LEU A 692 -7.42 -26.16 34.10
CA LEU A 692 -8.50 -25.46 33.40
C LEU A 692 -8.50 -25.79 31.90
N LYS A 693 -7.30 -26.04 31.32
CA LYS A 693 -7.12 -26.55 29.97
C LYS A 693 -6.11 -27.70 29.97
N MET A 694 -6.50 -28.89 29.51
CA MET A 694 -5.54 -29.98 29.29
C MET A 694 -4.79 -29.83 27.96
N VAL A 695 -5.39 -29.13 26.99
CA VAL A 695 -4.76 -28.79 25.72
C VAL A 695 -5.07 -27.33 25.40
N ASP A 696 -4.06 -26.59 24.97
CA ASP A 696 -4.20 -25.24 24.42
C ASP A 696 -3.41 -25.13 23.12
N THR A 697 -3.79 -24.22 22.23
CA THR A 697 -3.07 -23.99 20.96
C THR A 697 -2.32 -22.68 21.05
N THR A 698 -1.09 -22.64 20.54
CA THR A 698 -0.27 -21.43 20.61
C THR A 698 -0.93 -20.23 19.89
N ASP A 699 -0.88 -19.07 20.54
CA ASP A 699 -1.39 -17.80 20.02
C ASP A 699 -0.44 -17.15 18.99
N PHE A 700 -0.72 -15.90 18.59
CA PHE A 700 0.10 -15.14 17.63
C PHE A 700 1.54 -14.88 18.11
N ASN A 701 1.80 -14.96 19.42
CA ASN A 701 3.12 -14.85 20.03
C ASN A 701 3.77 -16.22 20.28
N GLY A 702 3.16 -17.30 19.77
CA GLY A 702 3.61 -18.66 19.95
C GLY A 702 3.39 -19.18 21.37
N ILE A 703 2.54 -18.55 22.17
CA ILE A 703 2.32 -18.87 23.59
C ILE A 703 1.08 -19.75 23.74
N ALA A 704 1.20 -20.85 24.49
CA ALA A 704 0.06 -21.63 24.96
C ALA A 704 0.04 -21.64 26.49
N SER A 705 -1.15 -21.64 27.08
CA SER A 705 -1.28 -21.47 28.52
C SER A 705 -2.36 -22.33 29.18
N SER A 706 -2.12 -22.68 30.44
CA SER A 706 -3.10 -23.39 31.28
C SER A 706 -2.90 -23.07 32.75
N SER A 707 -3.98 -22.93 33.51
CA SER A 707 -3.92 -22.73 34.97
C SER A 707 -4.28 -24.01 35.70
N LEU A 708 -3.56 -24.26 36.79
CA LEU A 708 -3.84 -25.34 37.72
C LEU A 708 -4.77 -24.87 38.83
N ARG A 709 -5.82 -25.64 39.11
CA ARG A 709 -6.51 -25.65 40.39
C ARG A 709 -5.80 -26.62 41.31
N LEU A 710 -5.32 -26.14 42.46
CA LEU A 710 -4.65 -26.97 43.46
C LEU A 710 -5.64 -27.94 44.12
N GLY A 711 -5.11 -29.07 44.58
CA GLY A 711 -5.92 -30.09 45.27
C GLY A 711 -6.08 -29.81 46.76
N SER A 712 -6.72 -30.75 47.46
CA SER A 712 -7.09 -30.64 48.88
C SER A 712 -5.94 -30.82 49.87
N LYS A 713 -4.72 -31.18 49.42
CA LYS A 713 -3.55 -31.39 50.28
C LYS A 713 -2.46 -30.37 50.05
N VAL A 714 -1.86 -29.93 51.16
CA VAL A 714 -0.64 -29.11 51.19
C VAL A 714 0.53 -29.89 50.58
N GLY A 715 1.35 -29.22 49.78
CA GLY A 715 2.51 -29.83 49.13
C GLY A 715 2.69 -29.38 47.69
N THR A 716 3.62 -30.04 47.00
CA THR A 716 4.02 -29.68 45.63
C THR A 716 3.19 -30.42 44.59
N TYR A 717 2.77 -29.70 43.56
CA TYR A 717 2.08 -30.20 42.37
C TYR A 717 2.99 -29.96 41.17
N LEU A 718 3.20 -31.01 40.37
CA LEU A 718 4.05 -30.96 39.18
C LEU A 718 3.18 -31.11 37.94
N VAL A 719 3.31 -30.16 37.01
CA VAL A 719 2.63 -30.17 35.71
C VAL A 719 3.68 -30.17 34.62
N GLN A 720 3.46 -30.92 33.53
CA GLN A 720 4.33 -30.94 32.36
C GLN A 720 3.56 -30.46 31.13
N ALA A 721 4.20 -29.58 30.36
CA ALA A 721 3.74 -29.18 29.04
C ALA A 721 4.54 -29.91 27.95
N THR A 722 3.85 -30.48 26.97
CA THR A 722 4.43 -31.21 25.83
C THR A 722 3.74 -30.80 24.54
N SER A 723 4.39 -30.94 23.39
CA SER A 723 3.75 -30.74 22.08
C SER A 723 4.23 -31.80 21.09
N PRO A 724 3.32 -32.41 20.30
CA PRO A 724 3.73 -33.37 19.27
C PRO A 724 4.54 -32.72 18.14
N ALA A 725 4.46 -31.39 17.98
CA ALA A 725 5.19 -30.67 16.94
C ALA A 725 6.69 -30.54 17.24
N VAL A 726 7.09 -30.67 18.51
CA VAL A 726 8.47 -30.53 18.99
C VAL A 726 8.89 -31.84 19.65
N SER A 727 9.67 -32.66 18.93
CA SER A 727 10.07 -33.99 19.42
C SER A 727 11.01 -33.90 20.63
N TYR A 728 10.76 -34.73 21.64
CA TYR A 728 11.63 -34.96 22.81
C TYR A 728 11.89 -33.77 23.76
N SER A 729 11.03 -32.73 23.75
CA SER A 729 11.10 -31.61 24.70
C SER A 729 9.83 -31.50 25.54
N PHE A 730 9.98 -31.29 26.85
CA PHE A 730 8.89 -30.98 27.77
C PHE A 730 9.32 -29.87 28.73
N VAL A 731 8.34 -29.08 29.19
CA VAL A 731 8.57 -28.02 30.17
C VAL A 731 7.84 -28.35 31.46
N PRO A 732 8.55 -28.62 32.58
CA PRO A 732 7.90 -28.84 33.87
C PRO A 732 7.49 -27.51 34.52
N PHE A 733 6.44 -27.53 35.33
CA PHE A 733 5.93 -26.44 36.14
C PHE A 733 5.69 -26.94 37.56
N GLU A 734 6.28 -26.25 38.54
CA GLU A 734 6.07 -26.51 39.95
C GLU A 734 5.11 -25.48 40.54
N ALA A 735 4.12 -25.94 41.30
CA ALA A 735 3.27 -25.10 42.15
C ALA A 735 3.15 -25.73 43.54
N ARG A 736 2.99 -24.90 44.58
CA ARG A 736 2.88 -25.35 45.96
C ARG A 736 1.55 -24.93 46.56
N ALA A 737 0.85 -25.88 47.16
CA ALA A 737 -0.34 -25.60 47.96
C ALA A 737 0.03 -25.32 49.42
N THR A 738 -0.48 -24.22 49.97
CA THR A 738 -0.46 -23.91 51.41
C THR A 738 -1.80 -24.25 52.06
N ALA A 739 -1.84 -24.28 53.39
CA ALA A 739 -3.07 -24.56 54.12
C ALA A 739 -4.18 -23.56 53.74
N GLY A 740 -5.41 -24.07 53.66
CA GLY A 740 -6.60 -23.29 53.37
C GLY A 740 -7.05 -22.44 54.56
N LYS A 741 -8.23 -21.82 54.42
CA LYS A 741 -8.87 -21.15 55.56
C LYS A 741 -9.21 -22.17 56.64
N ALA A 742 -8.99 -21.79 57.90
CA ALA A 742 -9.43 -22.55 59.06
C ALA A 742 -10.95 -22.81 58.98
N THR A 743 -11.36 -24.07 59.10
CA THR A 743 -12.78 -24.44 59.09
C THR A 743 -13.17 -25.40 60.20
N ASN A 744 -12.19 -26.12 60.77
CA ASN A 744 -12.41 -27.04 61.87
C ASN A 744 -11.45 -26.72 63.02
N ILE A 745 -11.96 -26.85 64.25
CA ILE A 745 -11.22 -26.69 65.50
C ILE A 745 -11.56 -27.87 66.41
N ALA A 746 -10.54 -28.57 66.89
CA ALA A 746 -10.68 -29.74 67.75
C ALA A 746 -9.91 -29.55 69.07
N GLN A 747 -10.40 -30.14 70.15
CA GLN A 747 -9.70 -30.12 71.45
C GLN A 747 -8.49 -31.05 71.37
N ARG A 748 -7.34 -30.56 71.84
CA ARG A 748 -6.09 -31.34 71.94
C ARG A 748 -5.73 -31.64 73.40
N SER A 749 -6.00 -30.70 74.31
CA SER A 749 -5.90 -30.92 75.75
C SER A 749 -7.18 -31.55 76.32
N SER A 750 -7.12 -32.02 77.56
CA SER A 750 -8.30 -32.53 78.29
C SER A 750 -9.45 -31.51 78.29
N ASN A 751 -10.69 -32.01 78.14
CA ASN A 751 -11.90 -31.19 78.09
C ASN A 751 -12.30 -30.60 79.44
N ILE A 752 -11.88 -31.24 80.54
CA ILE A 752 -12.17 -30.85 81.92
C ILE A 752 -10.85 -30.63 82.66
N GLN A 753 -10.74 -29.51 83.37
CA GLN A 753 -9.64 -29.23 84.29
C GLN A 753 -10.16 -28.81 85.67
N VAL A 754 -9.39 -29.05 86.72
CA VAL A 754 -9.69 -28.63 88.09
C VAL A 754 -8.48 -27.90 88.63
N GLY A 755 -8.69 -26.78 89.32
CA GLY A 755 -7.62 -26.06 90.01
C GLY A 755 -8.18 -25.14 91.08
N HIS A 756 -7.30 -24.49 91.82
CA HIS A 756 -7.71 -23.68 92.96
C HIS A 756 -8.09 -22.25 92.53
N ILE A 757 -8.95 -21.60 93.31
CA ILE A 757 -9.31 -20.19 93.12
C ILE A 757 -8.04 -19.32 93.05
N LEU A 758 -8.04 -18.30 92.18
CA LEU A 758 -6.92 -17.38 91.96
C LEU A 758 -5.64 -17.99 91.36
N GLU A 759 -5.64 -19.28 90.97
CA GLU A 759 -4.49 -19.94 90.36
C GLU A 759 -4.66 -20.19 88.84
N PRO A 760 -3.54 -20.22 88.09
CA PRO A 760 -3.54 -20.62 86.68
C PRO A 760 -3.72 -22.14 86.54
N LEU A 761 -4.54 -22.53 85.56
CA LEU A 761 -4.71 -23.92 85.14
C LEU A 761 -3.64 -24.37 84.13
N ARG A 762 -3.65 -25.66 83.75
CA ARG A 762 -2.84 -26.13 82.61
C ARG A 762 -3.40 -25.52 81.32
N PRO A 763 -2.56 -25.32 80.29
CA PRO A 763 -3.03 -24.74 79.04
C PRO A 763 -4.18 -25.54 78.41
N PHE A 764 -5.23 -24.84 77.99
CA PHE A 764 -6.24 -25.39 77.10
C PHE A 764 -5.74 -25.31 75.67
N GLU A 765 -5.55 -26.45 75.03
CA GLU A 765 -5.02 -26.56 73.66
C GLU A 765 -6.10 -26.98 72.67
N VAL A 766 -6.12 -26.32 71.52
CA VAL A 766 -6.94 -26.67 70.37
C VAL A 766 -6.06 -26.83 69.13
N GLN A 767 -6.48 -27.70 68.21
CA GLN A 767 -5.86 -27.87 66.91
C GLN A 767 -6.82 -27.44 65.80
N VAL A 768 -6.33 -26.60 64.89
CA VAL A 768 -7.10 -26.02 63.79
C VAL A 768 -6.70 -26.65 62.47
N SER A 769 -7.69 -27.05 61.68
CA SER A 769 -7.50 -27.58 60.33
C SER A 769 -8.40 -26.92 59.29
N ASP A 770 -7.98 -27.01 58.03
CA ASP A 770 -8.77 -26.59 56.87
C ASP A 770 -9.74 -27.70 56.41
N THR A 771 -10.48 -27.44 55.32
CA THR A 771 -11.46 -28.38 54.76
C THR A 771 -10.82 -29.63 54.15
N GLY A 772 -9.52 -29.58 53.82
CA GLY A 772 -8.74 -30.72 53.35
C GLY A 772 -8.11 -31.54 54.49
N GLY A 773 -8.36 -31.14 55.74
CA GLY A 773 -7.77 -31.73 56.94
C GLY A 773 -6.28 -31.40 57.11
N ASN A 774 -5.78 -30.34 56.49
CA ASN A 774 -4.42 -29.86 56.71
C ASN A 774 -4.39 -28.91 57.90
N PHE A 775 -3.34 -28.99 58.71
CA PHE A 775 -3.15 -28.08 59.85
C PHE A 775 -2.92 -26.65 59.35
N VAL A 776 -3.63 -25.68 59.93
CA VAL A 776 -3.56 -24.28 59.51
C VAL A 776 -2.66 -23.52 60.49
N PRO A 777 -1.44 -23.11 60.08
CA PRO A 777 -0.58 -22.28 60.90
C PRO A 777 -1.05 -20.82 60.93
N ASN A 778 -0.75 -20.11 62.01
CA ASN A 778 -1.10 -18.71 62.21
C ASN A 778 -2.60 -18.39 62.06
N ALA A 779 -3.47 -19.36 62.34
CA ALA A 779 -4.91 -19.17 62.41
C ALA A 779 -5.28 -18.50 63.73
N GLU A 780 -6.10 -17.44 63.66
CA GLU A 780 -6.59 -16.75 64.84
C GLU A 780 -7.61 -17.63 65.59
N VAL A 781 -7.34 -17.90 66.85
CA VAL A 781 -8.25 -18.59 67.78
C VAL A 781 -8.63 -17.63 68.89
N ARG A 782 -9.93 -17.45 69.10
CA ARG A 782 -10.49 -16.63 70.19
C ARG A 782 -10.91 -17.52 71.33
N PHE A 783 -10.45 -17.18 72.53
CA PHE A 783 -10.84 -17.83 73.78
C PHE A 783 -11.69 -16.86 74.61
N GLU A 784 -12.83 -17.34 75.10
CA GLU A 784 -13.79 -16.55 75.86
C GLU A 784 -14.29 -17.35 77.08
N ILE A 785 -14.39 -16.70 78.23
CA ILE A 785 -15.08 -17.27 79.40
C ILE A 785 -16.58 -17.05 79.18
N VAL A 786 -17.31 -18.12 78.85
CA VAL A 786 -18.74 -18.09 78.53
C VAL A 786 -19.60 -18.04 79.79
N SER A 787 -19.13 -18.69 80.86
CA SER A 787 -19.80 -18.66 82.16
C SER A 787 -18.79 -18.92 83.26
N HIS A 788 -19.02 -18.31 84.42
CA HIS A 788 -18.28 -18.50 85.67
C HIS A 788 -19.27 -18.43 86.85
N PRO A 789 -18.87 -18.81 88.07
CA PRO A 789 -19.73 -18.71 89.24
C PRO A 789 -20.21 -17.28 89.50
N ILE A 790 -21.39 -17.13 90.10
CA ILE A 790 -22.03 -15.82 90.37
C ILE A 790 -21.14 -14.99 91.31
N ALA A 791 -20.97 -13.70 91.00
CA ALA A 791 -20.16 -12.75 91.76
C ALA A 791 -18.65 -13.08 91.85
N THR A 792 -18.12 -13.83 90.89
CA THR A 792 -16.67 -14.03 90.69
C THR A 792 -15.97 -12.72 90.33
N GLN A 793 -14.80 -12.48 90.93
CA GLN A 793 -13.85 -11.43 90.56
C GLN A 793 -12.47 -12.05 90.25
N MET A 794 -11.66 -11.31 89.49
CA MET A 794 -10.25 -11.63 89.16
C MET A 794 -10.02 -12.83 88.23
N ASP A 795 -11.07 -13.45 87.69
CA ASP A 795 -10.91 -14.47 86.65
C ASP A 795 -10.41 -13.85 85.34
N SER A 796 -9.50 -14.55 84.66
CA SER A 796 -8.94 -14.06 83.41
C SER A 796 -8.36 -15.19 82.55
N LEU A 797 -8.19 -14.90 81.27
CA LEU A 797 -7.41 -15.72 80.35
C LEU A 797 -6.07 -15.03 80.11
N THR A 798 -4.97 -15.78 80.08
CA THR A 798 -3.64 -15.23 79.74
C THR A 798 -3.63 -14.66 78.33
N SER A 799 -4.47 -15.17 77.44
CA SER A 799 -4.70 -14.63 76.10
C SER A 799 -6.13 -14.93 75.64
N THR A 800 -6.88 -13.89 75.28
CA THR A 800 -8.23 -14.00 74.71
C THR A 800 -8.20 -14.19 73.19
N VAL A 801 -7.09 -13.83 72.55
CA VAL A 801 -6.81 -14.10 71.13
C VAL A 801 -5.38 -14.63 71.03
N THR A 802 -5.20 -15.75 70.35
CA THR A 802 -3.89 -16.35 70.06
C THR A 802 -3.86 -16.91 68.65
N TYR A 803 -2.69 -17.30 68.17
CA TYR A 803 -2.48 -17.82 66.82
C TYR A 803 -1.89 -19.22 66.88
N THR A 804 -2.27 -20.07 65.94
CA THR A 804 -1.76 -21.44 65.87
C THR A 804 -0.29 -21.51 65.45
N ASP A 805 0.45 -22.50 65.97
CA ASP A 805 1.82 -22.81 65.56
C ASP A 805 1.91 -23.52 64.20
N SER A 806 3.11 -23.96 63.81
CA SER A 806 3.33 -24.72 62.55
C SER A 806 2.55 -26.05 62.46
N ASN A 807 2.10 -26.59 63.59
CA ASN A 807 1.31 -27.82 63.68
C ASN A 807 -0.21 -27.53 63.82
N GLY A 808 -0.60 -26.26 63.67
CA GLY A 808 -1.99 -25.83 63.79
C GLY A 808 -2.50 -25.77 65.22
N VAL A 809 -1.63 -25.73 66.24
CA VAL A 809 -2.03 -25.75 67.66
C VAL A 809 -2.00 -24.35 68.28
N ALA A 810 -3.05 -23.98 69.00
CA ALA A 810 -3.14 -22.76 69.78
C ALA A 810 -3.53 -23.07 71.24
N SER A 811 -3.08 -22.24 72.18
CA SER A 811 -3.33 -22.46 73.61
C SER A 811 -3.59 -21.18 74.40
N THR A 812 -4.38 -21.29 75.47
CA THR A 812 -4.53 -20.24 76.49
C THR A 812 -4.53 -20.86 77.88
N ILE A 813 -4.21 -20.08 78.91
CA ILE A 813 -4.29 -20.49 80.32
C ILE A 813 -5.42 -19.71 80.99
N MET A 814 -6.29 -20.41 81.70
CA MET A 814 -7.30 -19.81 82.57
C MET A 814 -6.74 -19.58 83.96
N ILE A 815 -6.87 -18.36 84.48
CA ILE A 815 -6.66 -18.03 85.87
C ILE A 815 -8.04 -17.98 86.53
N LEU A 816 -8.29 -18.89 87.45
CA LEU A 816 -9.59 -19.01 88.12
C LEU A 816 -9.84 -17.80 89.04
N GLY A 817 -11.09 -17.35 89.16
CA GLY A 817 -11.44 -16.23 90.03
C GLY A 817 -11.56 -16.62 91.50
N ASP A 818 -11.99 -15.67 92.33
CA ASP A 818 -12.06 -15.81 93.79
C ASP A 818 -13.21 -16.68 94.33
N LYS A 819 -14.05 -17.26 93.44
CA LYS A 819 -15.20 -18.11 93.81
C LYS A 819 -15.05 -19.54 93.29
N GLN A 820 -15.44 -20.48 94.14
CA GLN A 820 -15.58 -21.90 93.82
C GLN A 820 -16.74 -22.13 92.84
N GLY A 821 -16.56 -23.06 91.90
CA GLY A 821 -17.61 -23.51 90.97
C GLY A 821 -17.11 -23.71 89.54
N GLU A 822 -18.06 -23.90 88.62
CA GLU A 822 -17.80 -24.22 87.22
C GLU A 822 -17.54 -22.97 86.35
N TYR A 823 -16.50 -23.04 85.54
CA TYR A 823 -16.17 -22.12 84.47
C TYR A 823 -16.29 -22.83 83.13
N ARG A 824 -16.81 -22.15 82.12
CA ARG A 824 -16.84 -22.66 80.73
C ARG A 824 -16.05 -21.74 79.84
N ILE A 825 -15.06 -22.31 79.17
CA ILE A 825 -14.18 -21.58 78.25
C ILE A 825 -14.49 -22.04 76.82
N ARG A 826 -14.87 -21.13 75.95
CA ARG A 826 -15.11 -21.41 74.53
C ARG A 826 -13.90 -21.02 73.71
N ALA A 827 -13.51 -21.89 72.80
CA ALA A 827 -12.52 -21.61 71.76
C ALA A 827 -13.24 -21.58 70.40
N SER A 828 -13.08 -20.48 69.67
CA SER A 828 -13.71 -20.26 68.37
C SER A 828 -12.69 -19.81 67.33
N ILE A 829 -12.99 -20.14 66.07
CA ILE A 829 -12.27 -19.64 64.89
C ILE A 829 -13.28 -18.93 63.97
N PRO A 830 -12.84 -17.94 63.17
CA PRO A 830 -13.73 -17.26 62.23
C PRO A 830 -14.44 -18.25 61.28
N ASN A 831 -15.78 -18.32 61.36
CA ASN A 831 -16.63 -19.18 60.54
C ASN A 831 -16.49 -20.71 60.76
N GLY A 832 -15.88 -21.16 61.86
CA GLY A 832 -15.85 -22.58 62.25
C GLY A 832 -16.82 -22.91 63.39
N LYS A 833 -16.96 -24.21 63.70
CA LYS A 833 -17.80 -24.66 64.81
C LYS A 833 -17.01 -24.59 66.13
N ASP A 834 -17.50 -23.80 67.07
CA ASP A 834 -16.85 -23.60 68.38
C ASP A 834 -16.67 -24.92 69.16
N THR A 835 -15.63 -24.95 69.99
CA THR A 835 -15.44 -26.00 71.01
C THR A 835 -15.42 -25.39 72.41
N THR A 836 -15.73 -26.17 73.45
CA THR A 836 -15.87 -25.68 74.82
C THR A 836 -15.17 -26.59 75.82
N PHE A 837 -14.40 -25.98 76.71
CA PHE A 837 -13.74 -26.60 77.85
C PHE A 837 -14.50 -26.25 79.13
N ILE A 838 -14.40 -27.14 80.12
CA ILE A 838 -14.97 -26.95 81.45
C ILE A 838 -13.82 -26.89 82.46
N ALA A 839 -13.87 -25.95 83.39
CA ALA A 839 -12.95 -25.88 84.51
C ALA A 839 -13.70 -25.76 85.84
N TYR A 840 -13.22 -26.41 86.89
CA TYR A 840 -13.76 -26.28 88.24
C TYR A 840 -12.75 -25.57 89.15
N ALA A 841 -13.17 -24.45 89.75
CA ALA A 841 -12.40 -23.79 90.80
C ALA A 841 -12.76 -24.33 92.18
N VAL A 842 -11.77 -24.59 93.03
CA VAL A 842 -11.92 -25.08 94.42
C VAL A 842 -11.11 -24.21 95.41
N LEU A 843 -11.48 -24.16 96.70
CA LEU A 843 -10.82 -23.35 97.75
C LEU A 843 -9.40 -23.85 98.11
N LEU A 844 -8.59 -22.98 98.73
CA LEU A 844 -7.16 -23.13 99.03
C LEU A 844 -6.95 -23.17 100.58
N LEU A 845 -6.26 -24.17 101.16
CA LEU A 845 -5.91 -24.29 102.61
C LEU A 845 -4.35 -24.38 102.78
N ALA A 846 -3.66 -24.69 103.93
CA ALA A 846 -2.15 -24.61 104.13
C ALA A 846 -1.31 -25.82 104.78
N ASP A 847 -0.05 -26.20 104.33
CA ASP A 847 0.87 -27.48 104.24
C ASP A 847 1.24 -28.31 102.92
N ALA A 848 2.47 -28.21 102.37
CA ALA A 848 3.03 -28.86 101.15
C ALA A 848 2.24 -28.84 99.80
N ASN A 849 0.99 -29.33 99.74
CA ASN A 849 -0.09 -28.82 98.85
C ASN A 849 -0.82 -27.61 99.45
N HIS A 850 -0.35 -27.28 100.62
CA HIS A 850 -0.90 -26.45 101.59
C HIS A 850 -2.17 -27.08 102.34
N ASP A 851 -2.16 -28.06 103.29
CA ASP A 851 -3.37 -28.41 104.16
C ASP A 851 -3.29 -28.82 105.69
N ASN A 852 -2.11 -29.08 106.25
CA ASN A 852 -1.67 -29.27 107.66
C ASN A 852 -1.91 -30.68 108.23
N PHE A 853 -1.94 -31.66 107.33
CA PHE A 853 -2.09 -33.08 107.63
C PHE A 853 -1.20 -33.92 106.71
N ARG A 854 -0.40 -34.84 107.29
CA ARG A 854 0.25 -35.88 106.47
C ARG A 854 -0.83 -36.66 105.72
N ASN A 855 -0.85 -36.55 104.40
CA ASN A 855 -1.83 -37.21 103.53
C ASN A 855 -1.23 -37.69 102.18
N ILE A 856 -2.08 -38.22 101.30
CA ILE A 856 -1.64 -38.79 100.02
C ILE A 856 -1.08 -37.73 99.05
N GLY A 857 -1.42 -36.46 99.26
CA GLY A 857 -0.86 -35.30 98.57
C GLY A 857 0.63 -35.14 98.83
N ASP A 858 1.09 -35.35 100.07
CA ASP A 858 2.51 -35.27 100.43
C ASP A 858 3.32 -36.42 99.84
N LEU A 859 2.75 -37.63 99.85
CA LEU A 859 3.33 -38.80 99.20
C LEU A 859 3.53 -38.54 97.70
N THR A 860 2.56 -37.90 97.06
CA THR A 860 2.62 -37.52 95.65
C THR A 860 3.71 -36.47 95.40
N ALA A 861 3.84 -35.48 96.29
CA ALA A 861 4.88 -34.45 96.18
C ALA A 861 6.30 -35.00 96.31
N ILE A 862 6.53 -36.01 97.17
CA ILE A 862 7.82 -36.71 97.29
C ILE A 862 8.13 -37.51 96.02
N ILE A 863 7.17 -38.28 95.52
CA ILE A 863 7.36 -39.06 94.29
C ILE A 863 7.70 -38.13 93.12
N ASP A 864 7.01 -37.00 93.01
CA ASP A 864 7.31 -35.97 92.04
C ASP A 864 8.69 -35.35 92.24
N HIS A 865 9.18 -35.20 93.47
CA HIS A 865 10.55 -34.75 93.72
C HIS A 865 11.61 -35.73 93.23
N ILE A 866 11.43 -37.02 93.49
CA ILE A 866 12.37 -38.10 93.10
C ILE A 866 12.45 -38.20 91.57
N LEU A 867 11.31 -38.03 90.92
CA LEU A 867 11.20 -37.96 89.47
C LEU A 867 11.65 -36.59 88.93
N GLY A 868 12.05 -35.65 89.79
CA GLY A 868 12.47 -34.28 89.46
C GLY A 868 11.37 -33.40 88.87
N ARG A 869 10.10 -33.83 88.96
CA ARG A 869 8.90 -33.12 88.44
C ARG A 869 8.62 -31.89 89.27
N ARG A 870 8.94 -31.99 90.56
CA ARG A 870 8.98 -30.90 91.51
C ARG A 870 10.38 -30.82 92.10
N ILE A 871 10.82 -29.62 92.44
CA ILE A 871 11.98 -29.44 93.32
C ILE A 871 11.41 -28.95 94.64
N LEU A 872 11.69 -29.69 95.70
CA LEU A 872 11.33 -29.38 97.07
C LEU A 872 12.61 -28.87 97.72
N THR A 873 12.51 -27.74 98.41
CA THR A 873 13.64 -27.13 99.11
C THR A 873 13.71 -27.63 100.54
N GLY A 874 14.85 -27.48 101.22
CA GLY A 874 14.98 -27.85 102.64
C GLY A 874 13.94 -27.18 103.55
N ALA A 875 13.44 -25.99 103.18
CA ALA A 875 12.36 -25.31 103.89
C ALA A 875 10.97 -25.90 103.63
N ASP A 876 10.76 -26.57 102.50
CA ASP A 876 9.49 -27.23 102.17
C ASP A 876 9.36 -28.54 102.94
N PHE A 877 10.46 -29.27 103.11
CA PHE A 877 10.52 -30.46 103.98
C PHE A 877 10.34 -30.11 105.46
N ALA A 878 10.99 -29.04 105.94
CA ALA A 878 10.86 -28.57 107.31
C ALA A 878 9.45 -28.07 107.67
N ARG A 879 8.64 -27.68 106.67
CA ARG A 879 7.25 -27.21 106.84
C ARG A 879 6.21 -28.33 106.79
N ALA A 880 6.58 -29.52 106.30
CA ALA A 880 5.70 -30.69 106.18
C ALA A 880 5.85 -31.70 107.34
N ASP A 881 6.61 -31.37 108.39
CA ASP A 881 7.05 -32.31 109.45
C ASP A 881 7.74 -33.58 108.91
N MET A 882 8.35 -33.48 107.73
CA MET A 882 9.04 -34.58 107.04
C MET A 882 10.54 -34.41 107.14
N ALA A 883 11.25 -35.46 107.55
CA ALA A 883 12.70 -35.42 107.70
C ALA A 883 13.35 -36.59 106.94
N PRO A 884 14.31 -36.35 106.01
CA PRO A 884 14.92 -37.39 105.18
C PRO A 884 15.57 -38.47 106.04
N VAL A 885 15.42 -39.76 105.72
CA VAL A 885 15.83 -40.87 106.62
C VAL A 885 17.19 -41.45 106.23
N ARG A 886 18.10 -41.64 107.20
CA ARG A 886 19.41 -42.30 107.03
C ARG A 886 19.29 -43.82 106.98
N ASP A 887 20.37 -44.49 106.53
CA ASP A 887 20.48 -45.94 106.41
C ASP A 887 20.29 -46.71 107.75
N ASP A 888 20.34 -46.02 108.89
CA ASP A 888 20.14 -46.57 110.24
C ASP A 888 18.78 -46.21 110.88
N GLY A 889 17.89 -45.52 110.14
CA GLY A 889 16.57 -45.13 110.63
C GLY A 889 16.54 -43.82 111.44
N THR A 890 17.65 -43.07 111.54
CA THR A 890 17.65 -41.73 112.14
C THR A 890 17.58 -40.62 111.09
N VAL A 891 17.17 -39.41 111.51
CA VAL A 891 16.91 -38.28 110.61
C VAL A 891 18.20 -37.66 110.03
N GLY A 892 18.24 -37.41 108.71
CA GLY A 892 19.06 -36.39 108.04
C GLY A 892 20.22 -36.88 107.15
N ASP A 893 19.95 -37.58 106.04
CA ASP A 893 21.00 -37.92 105.05
C ASP A 893 21.16 -36.88 103.91
N GLY A 894 20.23 -35.92 103.81
CA GLY A 894 20.26 -34.82 102.85
C GLY A 894 19.93 -35.22 101.40
N ARG A 895 19.39 -36.42 101.17
CA ARG A 895 18.97 -36.90 99.85
C ARG A 895 17.49 -37.28 99.89
N VAL A 896 16.79 -37.08 98.78
CA VAL A 896 15.36 -37.43 98.65
C VAL A 896 15.24 -38.55 97.63
N ASP A 897 14.82 -39.72 98.06
CA ASP A 897 14.65 -40.89 97.22
C ASP A 897 13.51 -41.81 97.68
N ILE A 898 13.41 -42.99 97.06
CA ILE A 898 12.29 -43.91 97.29
C ILE A 898 12.17 -44.37 98.75
N ARG A 899 13.20 -44.18 99.59
CA ARG A 899 13.16 -44.43 101.05
C ARG A 899 12.16 -43.50 101.75
N ASP A 900 12.13 -42.23 101.38
CA ASP A 900 11.30 -41.21 102.04
C ASP A 900 9.80 -41.37 101.72
N ALA A 901 9.48 -41.85 100.51
CA ALA A 901 8.10 -42.12 100.09
C ALA A 901 7.45 -43.26 100.90
N LEU A 902 8.24 -44.28 101.26
CA LEU A 902 7.76 -45.42 102.06
C LEU A 902 7.44 -45.01 103.51
N VAL A 903 8.27 -44.17 104.13
CA VAL A 903 8.07 -43.66 105.49
C VAL A 903 6.85 -42.72 105.57
N CYS A 904 6.64 -41.90 104.53
CA CYS A 904 5.44 -41.09 104.40
C CYS A 904 4.19 -41.99 104.36
N ARG A 905 4.15 -43.01 103.50
CA ARG A 905 3.03 -43.97 103.40
C ARG A 905 2.73 -44.66 104.74
N ASP A 906 3.74 -45.18 105.43
CA ASP A 906 3.52 -45.95 106.66
C ASP A 906 3.00 -45.06 107.80
N SER A 907 3.37 -43.78 107.80
CA SER A 907 2.81 -42.77 108.72
C SER A 907 1.31 -42.49 108.45
N LEU A 908 0.86 -42.58 107.19
CA LEU A 908 -0.56 -42.40 106.81
C LEU A 908 -1.45 -43.55 107.30
N LEU A 909 -0.91 -44.76 107.37
CA LEU A 909 -1.64 -45.93 107.84
C LEU A 909 -1.79 -45.96 109.37
N MET A 910 -0.87 -45.32 110.12
CA MET A 910 -0.91 -45.27 111.58
C MET A 910 -1.84 -44.17 112.15
N SER A 911 -2.28 -43.20 111.35
CA SER A 911 -3.11 -42.06 111.81
C SER A 911 -4.63 -42.32 111.85
N GLY A 912 -5.11 -43.50 111.42
CA GLY A 912 -6.46 -43.99 111.72
C GLY A 912 -7.62 -43.21 111.07
N TRP A 913 -7.46 -42.75 109.83
CA TRP A 913 -8.46 -41.96 109.10
C TRP A 913 -9.75 -42.78 108.77
N ASP A 914 -10.93 -42.28 109.15
CA ASP A 914 -12.27 -42.87 108.94
C ASP A 914 -13.01 -42.14 107.79
N PRO A 915 -13.27 -42.79 106.64
CA PRO A 915 -13.91 -42.17 105.48
C PRO A 915 -15.40 -41.85 105.65
N ALA A 916 -16.06 -42.30 106.73
CA ALA A 916 -17.51 -42.24 106.88
C ALA A 916 -18.07 -40.92 107.47
N LYS A 917 -17.22 -39.97 107.90
CA LYS A 917 -17.68 -38.76 108.62
C LYS A 917 -17.47 -37.42 107.90
N ASP A 918 -16.67 -37.33 106.84
CA ASP A 918 -16.48 -36.11 106.04
C ASP A 918 -16.93 -36.34 104.59
N TRP A 919 -18.13 -35.85 104.28
CA TRP A 919 -18.88 -36.12 103.07
C TRP A 919 -18.78 -34.91 102.11
N MET A 920 -17.92 -35.01 101.09
CA MET A 920 -18.12 -34.50 99.71
C MET A 920 -16.78 -34.43 98.94
N LEU A 921 -16.28 -35.55 98.42
CA LEU A 921 -15.13 -35.61 97.49
C LEU A 921 -15.21 -36.90 96.63
N TYR A 922 -15.19 -36.72 95.28
CA TYR A 922 -14.93 -37.66 94.15
C TYR A 922 -16.09 -38.43 93.44
N PRO A 923 -15.99 -38.58 92.08
CA PRO A 923 -16.79 -39.51 91.27
C PRO A 923 -16.22 -40.94 91.28
N GLU A 924 -17.11 -41.91 91.05
CA GLU A 924 -17.12 -43.31 91.52
C GLU A 924 -16.11 -44.34 90.93
N GLU A 925 -15.05 -44.02 90.17
CA GLU A 925 -14.22 -45.10 89.55
C GLU A 925 -12.86 -45.41 90.21
N PHE A 926 -12.57 -44.92 91.42
CA PHE A 926 -11.32 -45.25 92.14
C PHE A 926 -11.50 -45.91 93.52
N LEU A 927 -12.75 -46.14 93.97
CA LEU A 927 -13.08 -46.38 95.39
C LEU A 927 -13.54 -47.81 95.76
N HIS A 928 -13.20 -48.85 94.99
CA HIS A 928 -13.70 -50.21 95.28
C HIS A 928 -12.72 -51.27 95.78
N ASN A 929 -11.48 -50.95 96.15
CA ASN A 929 -10.53 -51.99 96.64
C ASN A 929 -9.71 -51.58 97.88
N ILE A 930 -10.30 -50.91 98.87
CA ILE A 930 -9.62 -50.70 100.16
C ILE A 930 -10.60 -50.98 101.30
N HIS A 931 -10.71 -52.25 101.71
CA HIS A 931 -11.33 -52.63 102.98
C HIS A 931 -10.61 -53.82 103.64
N GLY A 932 -10.31 -53.66 104.93
CA GLY A 932 -9.88 -54.70 105.88
C GLY A 932 -8.37 -54.71 106.17
N VAL A 933 -7.83 -54.82 107.38
CA VAL A 933 -8.32 -55.19 108.74
C VAL A 933 -7.26 -54.67 109.75
N ILE A 934 -7.65 -54.40 111.00
CA ILE A 934 -6.81 -53.88 112.11
C ILE A 934 -6.13 -55.01 112.94
N VAL A 935 -4.99 -54.65 113.59
CA VAL A 935 -4.30 -55.13 114.84
C VAL A 935 -3.46 -56.43 114.83
N PRO A 936 -2.53 -56.69 115.81
CA PRO A 936 -1.41 -55.92 116.42
C PRO A 936 -0.03 -56.64 116.30
N ALA A 937 1.01 -55.99 116.86
CA ALA A 937 2.40 -56.40 117.10
C ALA A 937 2.68 -57.89 117.47
N ASP A 938 3.78 -58.47 116.96
CA ASP A 938 4.86 -59.01 117.81
C ASP A 938 6.10 -59.52 117.02
N SER A 939 7.20 -59.63 117.76
CA SER A 939 8.46 -60.36 117.49
C SER A 939 9.56 -59.67 116.66
N GLY A 940 10.51 -59.09 117.40
CA GLY A 940 11.82 -58.71 116.89
C GLY A 940 12.69 -59.91 116.52
N LYS A 941 13.55 -59.72 115.52
CA LYS A 941 14.79 -60.46 115.28
C LYS A 941 15.66 -59.65 114.32
N HIS A 942 16.88 -59.33 114.76
CA HIS A 942 17.94 -58.73 113.94
C HIS A 942 18.41 -59.70 112.84
N LEU A 943 18.72 -59.18 111.65
CA LEU A 943 19.44 -59.91 110.60
C LEU A 943 20.81 -59.26 110.37
N GLU A 944 21.83 -59.88 110.97
CA GLU A 944 23.24 -59.76 110.59
C GLU A 944 23.55 -60.87 109.57
N GLU A 945 23.50 -60.60 108.27
CA GLU A 945 24.17 -61.41 107.24
C GLU A 945 24.50 -60.51 106.03
N SER A 946 25.75 -60.59 105.55
CA SER A 946 26.37 -59.64 104.61
C SER A 946 25.57 -59.45 103.31
N VAL A 947 25.24 -58.20 103.01
CA VAL A 947 24.29 -57.76 101.96
C VAL A 947 24.91 -57.73 100.54
N GLU A 948 26.15 -58.20 100.38
CA GLU A 948 26.86 -58.11 99.08
C GLU A 948 26.43 -59.18 98.06
N ASP A 949 25.84 -60.31 98.48
CA ASP A 949 25.48 -61.43 97.59
C ASP A 949 24.02 -61.42 97.08
N SER A 950 23.25 -60.37 97.39
CA SER A 950 21.79 -60.42 97.34
C SER A 950 21.13 -59.64 96.19
N CYS A 951 21.92 -58.99 95.33
CA CYS A 951 21.45 -58.34 94.09
C CYS A 951 22.53 -58.33 92.99
N TYR A 952 22.32 -59.07 91.89
CA TYR A 952 23.19 -59.04 90.70
C TYR A 952 22.39 -58.81 89.41
N ILE A 953 22.94 -58.04 88.47
CA ILE A 953 22.33 -57.75 87.15
C ILE A 953 22.81 -58.79 86.14
N GLN A 954 21.89 -59.50 85.49
CA GLN A 954 22.20 -60.42 84.39
C GLN A 954 21.50 -59.97 83.10
N LEU A 955 22.26 -59.45 82.14
CA LEU A 955 21.76 -59.02 80.83
C LEU A 955 21.57 -60.23 79.90
N THR A 956 20.41 -60.35 79.26
CA THR A 956 20.12 -61.42 78.27
C THR A 956 19.55 -60.84 76.98
N HIS A 957 19.69 -61.60 75.89
CA HIS A 957 19.66 -61.09 74.51
C HIS A 957 18.25 -60.85 73.88
N ILE A 958 17.11 -61.14 74.52
CA ILE A 958 15.79 -61.09 73.83
C ILE A 958 15.15 -59.67 73.86
N GLY A 959 15.91 -58.68 73.39
CA GLY A 959 15.70 -57.25 73.67
C GLY A 959 16.30 -56.89 75.03
N SER A 960 16.70 -55.63 75.22
CA SER A 960 17.42 -55.21 76.42
C SER A 960 16.57 -55.37 77.68
N ARG A 961 16.74 -56.50 78.35
CA ARG A 961 16.02 -56.86 79.57
C ARG A 961 16.98 -56.70 80.74
N ILE A 962 16.60 -55.87 81.71
CA ILE A 962 17.25 -55.80 83.01
C ILE A 962 16.50 -56.77 83.94
N LEU A 963 17.22 -57.75 84.46
CA LEU A 963 16.72 -58.69 85.47
C LEU A 963 17.30 -58.33 86.82
N LEU A 964 16.44 -58.16 87.83
CA LEU A 964 16.84 -58.02 89.23
C LEU A 964 16.49 -59.31 89.97
N LYS A 965 17.50 -60.02 90.48
CA LYS A 965 17.29 -61.18 91.35
C LYS A 965 17.43 -60.74 92.80
N ASN A 966 16.37 -60.85 93.57
CA ASN A 966 16.33 -60.52 94.99
C ASN A 966 16.37 -61.79 95.85
N THR A 967 17.04 -61.71 97.00
CA THR A 967 17.04 -62.76 98.03
C THR A 967 16.22 -62.36 99.27
N VAL A 968 15.60 -61.17 99.25
CA VAL A 968 14.84 -60.54 100.34
C VAL A 968 13.59 -59.84 99.79
N PRO A 969 12.53 -59.61 100.60
CA PRO A 969 11.31 -58.96 100.13
C PRO A 969 11.50 -57.47 99.73
N VAL A 970 11.11 -57.07 98.51
CA VAL A 970 11.29 -55.69 97.99
C VAL A 970 9.95 -54.98 97.81
N LYS A 971 9.76 -53.80 98.41
CA LYS A 971 8.52 -52.98 98.27
C LYS A 971 8.66 -51.74 97.39
N GLY A 972 9.88 -51.27 97.15
CA GLY A 972 10.17 -50.15 96.27
C GLY A 972 11.49 -50.34 95.52
N LEU A 973 11.55 -49.90 94.27
CA LEU A 973 12.70 -50.07 93.39
C LEU A 973 12.92 -48.82 92.54
N GLN A 974 14.09 -48.22 92.62
CA GLN A 974 14.54 -47.13 91.77
C GLN A 974 15.69 -47.59 90.87
N VAL A 975 15.58 -47.33 89.56
CA VAL A 975 16.61 -47.60 88.56
C VAL A 975 16.99 -46.28 87.89
N VAL A 976 18.28 -45.98 87.84
CA VAL A 976 18.82 -44.81 87.13
C VAL A 976 19.79 -45.29 86.07
N ILE A 977 19.49 -44.98 84.81
CA ILE A 977 20.31 -45.34 83.65
C ILE A 977 21.01 -44.07 83.18
N TYR A 978 22.34 -44.11 83.09
CA TYR A 978 23.14 -43.02 82.57
C TYR A 978 23.45 -43.27 81.10
N THR A 979 23.15 -42.29 80.25
CA THR A 979 23.36 -42.35 78.81
C THR A 979 24.37 -41.29 78.36
N LYS A 980 25.16 -41.57 77.32
CA LYS A 980 26.12 -40.60 76.76
C LYS A 980 25.42 -39.47 76.00
N ASN A 981 24.31 -39.80 75.35
CA ASN A 981 23.45 -38.88 74.63
C ASN A 981 22.01 -38.97 75.15
N PRO A 982 21.17 -37.95 74.94
CA PRO A 982 19.77 -38.01 75.33
C PRO A 982 18.98 -39.08 74.60
N VAL A 983 18.29 -39.92 75.37
CA VAL A 983 17.44 -41.01 74.87
C VAL A 983 16.01 -40.77 75.34
N ASN A 984 15.08 -40.73 74.39
CA ASN A 984 13.66 -40.62 74.69
C ASN A 984 13.04 -42.03 74.77
N LEU A 985 12.33 -42.32 75.86
CA LEU A 985 11.70 -43.61 76.12
C LEU A 985 10.19 -43.42 76.25
N ASP A 986 9.45 -43.75 75.19
CA ASP A 986 8.00 -43.54 75.19
C ASP A 986 7.22 -44.76 75.73
N THR A 987 7.83 -45.95 75.81
CA THR A 987 7.19 -47.15 76.40
C THR A 987 8.19 -48.11 77.04
N ILE A 988 7.87 -48.61 78.24
CA ILE A 988 8.58 -49.72 78.91
C ILE A 988 7.56 -50.82 79.20
N ASP A 989 7.90 -52.06 78.86
CA ASP A 989 7.04 -53.22 79.17
C ASP A 989 7.52 -53.92 80.46
N LEU A 990 6.63 -54.00 81.46
CA LEU A 990 6.80 -54.85 82.64
C LEU A 990 6.21 -56.23 82.37
N VAL A 991 7.06 -57.26 82.42
CA VAL A 991 6.70 -58.59 81.89
C VAL A 991 6.17 -59.54 82.98
N PHE A 992 6.29 -59.21 84.28
CA PHE A 992 5.94 -60.13 85.38
C PHE A 992 4.59 -59.81 86.06
N PRO A 993 3.70 -60.79 86.33
CA PRO A 993 2.34 -60.53 86.85
C PRO A 993 2.32 -59.81 88.21
N ARG A 994 3.19 -60.19 89.15
CA ARG A 994 3.29 -59.51 90.46
C ARG A 994 3.98 -58.15 90.37
N ALA A 995 4.88 -57.96 89.41
CA ALA A 995 5.49 -56.66 89.14
C ALA A 995 4.51 -55.66 88.49
N LYS A 996 3.44 -56.14 87.83
CA LYS A 996 2.34 -55.29 87.33
C LYS A 996 1.46 -54.70 88.44
N MET A 997 1.57 -55.19 89.68
CA MET A 997 0.93 -54.56 90.84
C MET A 997 1.78 -53.43 91.43
N MET A 998 2.99 -53.20 90.91
CA MET A 998 3.81 -52.05 91.28
C MET A 998 3.43 -50.87 90.40
N ASN A 999 3.09 -49.76 91.04
CA ASN A 999 3.03 -48.47 90.37
C ASN A 999 4.42 -48.13 89.85
N THR A 1000 4.51 -47.67 88.61
CA THR A 1000 5.78 -47.43 87.93
C THR A 1000 5.73 -46.09 87.23
N GLU A 1001 6.73 -45.25 87.49
CA GLU A 1001 6.90 -43.98 86.81
C GLU A 1001 8.32 -43.83 86.26
N ILE A 1002 8.41 -43.24 85.07
CA ILE A 1002 9.65 -43.12 84.29
C ILE A 1002 9.84 -41.67 83.92
N ARG A 1003 11.09 -41.20 83.97
CA ARG A 1003 11.48 -39.93 83.41
C ARG A 1003 12.87 -39.97 82.80
N SER A 1004 12.95 -39.51 81.55
CA SER A 1004 14.23 -39.19 80.90
C SER A 1004 14.56 -37.70 81.05
N ARG A 1005 15.82 -37.36 81.32
CA ARG A 1005 16.33 -35.99 81.39
C ARG A 1005 17.79 -35.97 80.93
N GLU A 1006 18.06 -35.25 79.84
CA GLU A 1006 19.40 -35.14 79.22
C GLU A 1006 20.09 -36.50 79.12
N ASN A 1007 21.05 -36.79 80.00
CA ASN A 1007 21.89 -37.99 79.98
C ASN A 1007 21.53 -39.01 81.08
N GLN A 1008 20.33 -38.93 81.66
CA GLN A 1008 19.85 -39.84 82.70
C GLN A 1008 18.39 -40.23 82.51
N ILE A 1009 18.07 -41.49 82.79
CA ILE A 1009 16.71 -42.01 82.84
C ILE A 1009 16.47 -42.54 84.25
N ARG A 1010 15.48 -42.00 84.96
CA ARG A 1010 15.05 -42.47 86.27
C ARG A 1010 13.75 -43.23 86.15
N ILE A 1011 13.71 -44.40 86.74
CA ILE A 1011 12.55 -45.28 86.82
C ILE A 1011 12.32 -45.55 88.30
N VAL A 1012 11.12 -45.28 88.78
CA VAL A 1012 10.73 -45.51 90.17
C VAL A 1012 9.52 -46.43 90.17
N MET A 1013 9.60 -47.51 90.93
CA MET A 1013 8.54 -48.49 91.07
C MET A 1013 8.23 -48.70 92.55
N TRP A 1014 6.96 -48.77 92.93
CA TRP A 1014 6.54 -49.00 94.32
C TRP A 1014 5.21 -49.76 94.39
N ASN A 1015 4.99 -50.52 95.46
CA ASN A 1015 3.71 -51.20 95.68
C ASN A 1015 2.86 -50.50 96.77
N THR A 1016 1.61 -50.18 96.43
CA THR A 1016 0.60 -49.62 97.35
C THR A 1016 -0.26 -50.68 98.06
N SER A 1017 -0.25 -51.93 97.58
CA SER A 1017 -1.04 -53.07 98.11
C SER A 1017 -0.38 -53.83 99.27
N ASN A 1018 0.71 -53.30 99.84
CA ASN A 1018 1.50 -53.85 100.95
C ASN A 1018 2.19 -55.22 100.71
N GLU A 1019 2.01 -55.86 99.55
CA GLU A 1019 2.67 -57.12 99.20
C GLU A 1019 4.08 -56.89 98.59
N PRO A 1020 5.19 -57.34 99.21
CA PRO A 1020 6.52 -57.21 98.61
C PRO A 1020 6.76 -58.22 97.48
N ILE A 1021 7.69 -57.90 96.58
CA ILE A 1021 8.30 -58.89 95.68
C ILE A 1021 9.10 -59.86 96.55
N GLN A 1022 8.71 -61.13 96.57
CA GLN A 1022 9.26 -62.13 97.49
C GLN A 1022 10.67 -62.60 97.08
N PRO A 1023 11.49 -63.12 98.01
CA PRO A 1023 12.79 -63.74 97.69
C PRO A 1023 12.66 -64.79 96.58
N GLY A 1024 13.50 -64.69 95.54
CA GLY A 1024 13.49 -65.59 94.38
C GLY A 1024 12.59 -65.15 93.21
N ASP A 1025 11.67 -64.21 93.42
CA ASP A 1025 10.84 -63.62 92.35
C ASP A 1025 11.61 -62.49 91.65
N SER A 1026 12.04 -62.68 90.40
CA SER A 1026 12.81 -61.64 89.68
C SER A 1026 11.92 -60.59 89.00
N ALA A 1027 12.22 -59.30 89.17
CA ALA A 1027 11.58 -58.23 88.43
C ALA A 1027 12.15 -58.11 87.00
N ILE A 1028 11.28 -58.11 86.00
CA ILE A 1028 11.67 -58.01 84.58
C ILE A 1028 11.30 -56.63 84.04
N LEU A 1029 12.32 -55.84 83.73
CA LEU A 1029 12.20 -54.57 83.01
C LEU A 1029 12.65 -54.76 81.57
N ARG A 1030 11.74 -54.57 80.60
CA ARG A 1030 12.11 -54.58 79.18
C ARG A 1030 12.29 -53.14 78.69
N LEU A 1031 13.54 -52.78 78.39
CA LEU A 1031 13.88 -51.50 77.79
C LEU A 1031 13.80 -51.62 76.26
N PRO A 1032 13.15 -50.69 75.55
CA PRO A 1032 13.09 -50.69 74.09
C PRO A 1032 14.39 -50.18 73.42
N VAL A 1033 15.48 -49.99 74.17
CA VAL A 1033 16.78 -49.50 73.66
C VAL A 1033 17.70 -50.67 73.42
N ARG A 1034 18.28 -50.86 72.23
CA ARG A 1034 19.30 -51.90 71.99
C ARG A 1034 20.58 -51.56 72.75
N ILE A 1035 20.90 -52.31 73.81
CA ILE A 1035 22.18 -52.21 74.51
C ILE A 1035 23.25 -52.79 73.58
N GLY A 1036 24.07 -51.92 72.97
CA GLY A 1036 25.08 -52.31 71.98
C GLY A 1036 25.56 -51.16 71.10
N ASN A 1037 24.73 -50.14 70.83
CA ASN A 1037 25.17 -48.92 70.15
C ASN A 1037 25.44 -47.79 71.15
N GLU A 1038 26.72 -47.53 71.45
CA GLU A 1038 27.41 -46.33 71.97
C GLU A 1038 26.75 -45.38 73.02
N ASN A 1039 25.50 -45.59 73.45
CA ASN A 1039 24.69 -44.57 74.11
C ASN A 1039 24.40 -44.82 75.59
N VAL A 1040 24.64 -46.02 76.16
CA VAL A 1040 24.48 -46.29 77.60
C VAL A 1040 25.85 -46.39 78.26
N ASP A 1041 26.08 -45.62 79.33
CA ASP A 1041 27.41 -45.52 79.97
C ASP A 1041 27.47 -46.30 81.29
N SER A 1042 26.45 -46.21 82.16
CA SER A 1042 26.31 -47.05 83.35
C SER A 1042 24.86 -47.21 83.79
N ILE A 1043 24.58 -48.21 84.64
CA ILE A 1043 23.27 -48.45 85.24
C ILE A 1043 23.45 -48.48 86.77
N HIS A 1044 22.71 -47.62 87.47
CA HIS A 1044 22.61 -47.61 88.93
C HIS A 1044 21.24 -48.14 89.35
N VAL A 1045 21.22 -49.05 90.32
CA VAL A 1045 19.97 -49.60 90.88
C VAL A 1045 19.98 -49.43 92.39
N VAL A 1046 18.89 -48.85 92.91
CA VAL A 1046 18.64 -48.68 94.34
C VAL A 1046 17.33 -49.38 94.67
N ALA A 1047 17.38 -50.45 95.46
CA ALA A 1047 16.19 -51.15 95.94
C ALA A 1047 15.94 -50.83 97.41
N SER A 1048 14.67 -50.67 97.80
CA SER A 1048 14.25 -50.52 99.19
C SER A 1048 13.57 -51.81 99.69
N ILE A 1049 14.19 -52.41 100.69
CA ILE A 1049 13.76 -53.64 101.37
C ILE A 1049 12.92 -53.22 102.58
N THR A 1050 11.86 -53.97 102.87
CA THR A 1050 11.19 -53.84 104.18
C THR A 1050 11.11 -55.22 104.82
N ASP A 1051 11.98 -55.49 105.78
CA ASP A 1051 11.52 -56.15 107.00
C ASP A 1051 11.37 -55.08 108.09
N THR A 1052 10.50 -55.36 109.05
CA THR A 1052 9.71 -54.35 109.75
C THR A 1052 10.46 -53.46 110.74
N ASN A 1053 11.79 -53.39 110.75
CA ASN A 1053 12.51 -52.46 111.65
C ASN A 1053 13.90 -51.98 111.17
N SER A 1054 14.38 -52.26 109.96
CA SER A 1054 15.66 -51.69 109.48
C SER A 1054 15.72 -51.60 107.95
N SER A 1055 15.94 -50.38 107.45
CA SER A 1055 16.16 -50.09 106.03
C SER A 1055 17.55 -50.58 105.59
N VAL A 1056 17.70 -51.84 105.18
CA VAL A 1056 19.00 -52.33 104.72
C VAL A 1056 19.24 -52.00 103.24
N LEU A 1057 20.43 -51.48 102.94
CA LEU A 1057 20.91 -51.08 101.62
C LEU A 1057 21.26 -52.28 100.73
N LEU A 1058 20.56 -52.46 99.60
CA LEU A 1058 21.09 -53.23 98.46
C LEU A 1058 21.53 -52.26 97.36
N ALA A 1059 22.75 -51.74 97.46
CA ALA A 1059 23.39 -51.04 96.35
C ALA A 1059 24.05 -52.07 95.43
N CYS A 1060 23.48 -52.28 94.23
CA CYS A 1060 24.18 -53.01 93.19
C CYS A 1060 25.28 -52.09 92.61
N ALA A 1061 26.53 -52.57 92.62
CA ALA A 1061 27.69 -51.83 92.14
C ALA A 1061 27.55 -51.40 90.66
N ASN A 1062 28.15 -50.25 90.34
CA ASN A 1062 28.28 -49.70 88.99
C ASN A 1062 28.85 -50.76 88.03
N GLN A 1063 28.00 -51.37 87.20
CA GLN A 1063 28.44 -52.42 86.28
C GLN A 1063 28.69 -51.80 84.90
N ASP A 1064 29.97 -51.73 84.49
CA ASP A 1064 30.33 -51.29 83.13
C ASP A 1064 29.86 -52.33 82.12
N ILE A 1065 28.92 -51.93 81.27
CA ILE A 1065 28.22 -52.81 80.33
C ILE A 1065 29.18 -53.38 79.27
N ARG A 1066 30.34 -52.75 79.06
CA ARG A 1066 31.35 -53.20 78.08
C ARG A 1066 31.93 -54.59 78.39
N ASN A 1067 31.86 -55.04 79.64
CA ASN A 1067 32.32 -56.38 80.05
C ASN A 1067 31.23 -57.46 79.90
N LEU A 1068 30.01 -57.11 79.48
CA LEU A 1068 28.85 -58.02 79.44
C LEU A 1068 28.50 -58.53 78.03
N ILE A 1069 29.07 -57.95 76.96
CA ILE A 1069 28.97 -58.45 75.58
C ILE A 1069 30.22 -59.27 75.27
N PRO A 1070 30.11 -60.57 74.93
CA PRO A 1070 31.27 -61.37 74.58
C PRO A 1070 32.02 -60.78 73.37
N SER A 1071 33.33 -60.62 73.49
CA SER A 1071 34.18 -60.11 72.39
C SER A 1071 34.57 -61.19 71.39
N GLU A 1072 34.42 -62.47 71.73
CA GLU A 1072 34.79 -63.61 70.91
C GLU A 1072 33.74 -64.73 70.97
N TRP A 1073 33.72 -65.57 69.93
CA TRP A 1073 32.96 -66.81 69.93
C TRP A 1073 33.54 -67.80 70.92
N LYS A 1074 32.70 -68.38 71.79
CA LYS A 1074 33.15 -69.35 72.78
C LYS A 1074 32.12 -70.43 73.03
N LEU A 1075 32.53 -71.69 73.03
CA LEU A 1075 31.69 -72.82 73.46
C LEU A 1075 32.23 -73.33 74.79
N TYR A 1076 31.39 -73.35 75.82
CA TYR A 1076 31.78 -73.78 77.16
C TYR A 1076 31.64 -75.29 77.34
N GLN A 1077 32.35 -75.81 78.35
CA GLN A 1077 32.16 -77.19 78.77
C GLN A 1077 30.74 -77.37 79.30
N ASN A 1078 30.03 -78.39 78.84
CA ASN A 1078 28.70 -78.70 79.34
C ASN A 1078 28.76 -78.99 80.85
N TYR A 1079 27.74 -78.57 81.60
CA TYR A 1079 27.65 -78.82 83.03
C TYR A 1079 26.24 -79.31 83.43
N PRO A 1080 26.14 -80.38 84.25
CA PRO A 1080 27.24 -81.24 84.72
C PRO A 1080 27.91 -82.04 83.57
N ASN A 1081 29.15 -82.48 83.74
CA ASN A 1081 29.83 -83.44 82.84
C ASN A 1081 30.79 -84.34 83.63
N PRO A 1082 30.54 -85.66 83.78
CA PRO A 1082 29.43 -86.41 83.18
C PRO A 1082 28.06 -85.95 83.70
N PHE A 1083 27.01 -86.19 82.93
CA PHE A 1083 25.63 -85.88 83.34
C PHE A 1083 24.73 -87.11 83.29
N ASN A 1084 23.69 -87.12 84.12
CA ASN A 1084 22.57 -88.04 84.05
C ASN A 1084 21.30 -87.28 83.67
N MET A 1085 20.55 -87.79 82.70
CA MET A 1085 19.30 -87.25 82.13
C MET A 1085 19.35 -85.88 81.46
N SER A 1086 20.07 -84.86 81.97
CA SER A 1086 20.20 -83.57 81.28
C SER A 1086 21.48 -82.80 81.62
N THR A 1087 21.99 -82.04 80.66
CA THR A 1087 23.10 -81.10 80.82
C THR A 1087 22.79 -79.77 80.14
N ALA A 1088 23.33 -78.68 80.67
CA ALA A 1088 23.37 -77.40 79.99
C ALA A 1088 24.65 -77.27 79.16
N ILE A 1089 24.55 -76.69 77.96
CA ILE A 1089 25.65 -76.32 77.07
C ILE A 1089 25.58 -74.82 76.91
N GLU A 1090 26.60 -74.12 77.39
CA GLU A 1090 26.69 -72.66 77.28
C GLU A 1090 27.60 -72.24 76.12
N PHE A 1091 27.27 -71.13 75.47
CA PHE A 1091 28.09 -70.53 74.41
C PHE A 1091 27.91 -69.02 74.33
N ASP A 1092 28.97 -68.35 73.89
CA ASP A 1092 29.04 -66.92 73.63
C ASP A 1092 28.98 -66.66 72.13
N VAL A 1093 28.15 -65.68 71.78
CA VAL A 1093 28.01 -65.10 70.45
C VAL A 1093 28.54 -63.67 70.52
N PRO A 1094 29.62 -63.31 69.80
CA PRO A 1094 30.10 -61.95 69.73
C PRO A 1094 29.33 -61.14 68.69
N GLU A 1095 29.54 -59.83 68.71
CA GLU A 1095 29.08 -58.97 67.62
C GLU A 1095 29.96 -59.16 66.37
N VAL A 1096 29.33 -59.41 65.22
CA VAL A 1096 30.05 -59.68 63.96
C VAL A 1096 29.66 -58.64 62.91
N ASN A 1097 30.45 -57.56 62.79
CA ASN A 1097 30.30 -56.51 61.76
C ASN A 1097 28.86 -55.97 61.62
N GLY A 1098 28.14 -55.79 62.73
CA GLY A 1098 26.75 -55.31 62.74
C GLY A 1098 25.72 -56.27 62.12
N ARG A 1099 26.06 -57.56 61.91
CA ARG A 1099 25.15 -58.59 61.42
C ARG A 1099 24.81 -59.60 62.51
N ILE A 1100 23.58 -60.10 62.49
CA ILE A 1100 23.11 -61.13 63.43
C ILE A 1100 23.47 -62.52 62.86
N PRO A 1101 24.39 -63.28 63.49
CA PRO A 1101 24.85 -64.56 62.96
C PRO A 1101 23.80 -65.68 63.15
N ARG A 1102 23.81 -66.64 62.23
CA ARG A 1102 23.02 -67.87 62.34
C ARG A 1102 23.86 -68.94 63.05
N VAL A 1103 23.41 -69.40 64.21
CA VAL A 1103 24.12 -70.37 65.05
C VAL A 1103 23.37 -71.69 65.08
N ALA A 1104 24.10 -72.81 65.08
CA ALA A 1104 23.55 -74.14 65.30
C ALA A 1104 24.39 -74.92 66.32
N ILE A 1105 23.72 -75.55 67.30
CA ILE A 1105 24.30 -76.51 68.22
C ILE A 1105 23.92 -77.91 67.74
N GLN A 1106 24.90 -78.72 67.40
CA GLN A 1106 24.71 -80.09 66.90
C GLN A 1106 25.41 -81.09 67.78
N ILE A 1107 24.80 -82.25 67.98
CA ILE A 1107 25.34 -83.35 68.78
C ILE A 1107 25.68 -84.51 67.86
N PHE A 1108 26.83 -85.14 68.10
CA PHE A 1108 27.39 -86.24 67.32
C PHE A 1108 27.82 -87.39 68.23
N ASN A 1109 27.71 -88.62 67.73
CA ASN A 1109 28.27 -89.80 68.40
C ASN A 1109 29.77 -89.97 68.07
N ILE A 1110 30.42 -90.98 68.66
CA ILE A 1110 31.86 -91.25 68.46
C ILE A 1110 32.23 -91.62 67.01
N LEU A 1111 31.27 -92.10 66.21
CA LEU A 1111 31.46 -92.39 64.78
C LEU A 1111 31.34 -91.14 63.90
N GLY A 1112 31.10 -89.96 64.49
CA GLY A 1112 30.87 -88.71 63.78
C GLY A 1112 29.48 -88.58 63.15
N GLN A 1113 28.56 -89.49 63.46
CA GLN A 1113 27.17 -89.40 62.99
C GLN A 1113 26.41 -88.38 63.82
N LYS A 1114 25.65 -87.50 63.15
CA LYS A 1114 24.81 -86.50 63.81
C LYS A 1114 23.66 -87.19 64.55
N VAL A 1115 23.58 -86.97 65.85
CA VAL A 1115 22.55 -87.49 66.77
C VAL A 1115 21.32 -86.59 66.74
N MET A 1116 21.51 -85.27 66.86
CA MET A 1116 20.46 -84.27 66.71
C MET A 1116 21.04 -82.87 66.49
N THR A 1117 20.21 -81.98 65.95
CA THR A 1117 20.42 -80.53 66.06
C THR A 1117 19.69 -80.06 67.31
N LEU A 1118 20.43 -79.67 68.35
CA LEU A 1118 19.86 -79.27 69.64
C LEU A 1118 19.18 -77.90 69.55
N ASP A 1119 19.83 -76.97 68.85
CA ASP A 1119 19.28 -75.65 68.60
C ASP A 1119 19.82 -75.11 67.27
N ARG A 1120 19.00 -74.33 66.55
CA ARG A 1120 19.37 -73.70 65.28
C ARG A 1120 18.55 -72.44 65.07
N GLY A 1121 19.22 -71.30 65.07
CA GLY A 1121 18.55 -70.01 65.02
C GLY A 1121 19.46 -68.87 64.59
N ILE A 1122 18.89 -67.68 64.58
CA ILE A 1122 19.61 -66.42 64.47
C ILE A 1122 19.78 -65.91 65.91
N TYR A 1123 21.02 -65.62 66.32
CA TYR A 1123 21.37 -65.16 67.66
C TYR A 1123 22.16 -63.87 67.53
N ASP A 1124 21.78 -62.80 68.22
CA ASP A 1124 22.65 -61.63 68.32
C ASP A 1124 23.68 -61.76 69.46
N ALA A 1125 24.43 -60.69 69.73
CA ALA A 1125 25.61 -60.79 70.59
C ALA A 1125 25.21 -61.04 72.06
N GLY A 1126 25.67 -62.14 72.67
CA GLY A 1126 25.35 -62.48 74.05
C GLY A 1126 25.77 -63.90 74.44
N ARG A 1127 25.56 -64.23 75.72
CA ARG A 1127 25.76 -65.58 76.28
C ARG A 1127 24.44 -66.34 76.31
N TYR A 1128 24.47 -67.58 75.82
CA TYR A 1128 23.30 -68.47 75.71
C TYR A 1128 23.56 -69.81 76.37
N SER A 1129 22.48 -70.49 76.77
CA SER A 1129 22.51 -71.82 77.38
C SER A 1129 21.40 -72.68 76.78
N VAL A 1130 21.76 -73.84 76.24
CA VAL A 1130 20.82 -74.82 75.68
C VAL A 1130 20.93 -76.13 76.44
N ARG A 1131 19.79 -76.78 76.71
CA ARG A 1131 19.75 -78.02 77.50
C ARG A 1131 19.56 -79.22 76.60
N TRP A 1132 20.43 -80.22 76.73
CA TRP A 1132 20.24 -81.54 76.12
C TRP A 1132 19.83 -82.56 77.16
N ASN A 1133 18.86 -83.41 76.82
CA ASN A 1133 18.29 -84.42 77.69
C ASN A 1133 18.62 -85.88 77.26
N GLY A 1134 19.67 -86.06 76.45
CA GLY A 1134 20.06 -87.40 75.98
C GLY A 1134 19.13 -88.02 74.95
N MET A 1135 18.36 -87.21 74.20
CA MET A 1135 17.51 -87.67 73.10
C MET A 1135 18.20 -87.56 71.73
N SER A 1136 17.77 -88.37 70.77
CA SER A 1136 18.11 -88.28 69.34
C SER A 1136 17.08 -87.48 68.55
N GLU A 1137 17.37 -87.13 67.30
CA GLU A 1137 16.48 -86.36 66.41
C GLU A 1137 15.11 -87.05 66.18
N ASN A 1138 15.04 -88.38 66.33
CA ASN A 1138 13.81 -89.17 66.21
C ASN A 1138 13.05 -89.34 67.55
N GLY A 1139 13.43 -88.62 68.61
CA GLY A 1139 12.75 -88.63 69.91
C GLY A 1139 13.09 -89.82 70.83
N GLY A 1140 13.96 -90.75 70.41
CA GLY A 1140 14.44 -91.85 71.23
C GLY A 1140 15.69 -91.49 72.06
N HIS A 1141 15.83 -92.06 73.26
CA HIS A 1141 17.02 -91.88 74.09
C HIS A 1141 18.27 -92.50 73.46
N VAL A 1142 19.41 -91.84 73.61
CA VAL A 1142 20.72 -92.38 73.21
C VAL A 1142 21.37 -93.18 74.35
N ALA A 1143 22.28 -94.10 74.01
CA ALA A 1143 22.98 -94.93 75.00
C ALA A 1143 23.95 -94.11 75.88
N SER A 1144 24.31 -94.63 77.06
CA SER A 1144 25.43 -94.07 77.83
C SER A 1144 26.72 -94.11 77.00
N GLY A 1145 27.50 -93.05 77.03
CA GLY A 1145 28.71 -92.97 76.21
C GLY A 1145 29.26 -91.58 76.00
N VAL A 1146 30.28 -91.49 75.16
CA VAL A 1146 30.93 -90.23 74.78
C VAL A 1146 30.22 -89.63 73.57
N TYR A 1147 29.84 -88.37 73.69
CA TYR A 1147 29.24 -87.57 72.63
C TYR A 1147 30.06 -86.30 72.41
N PHE A 1148 29.93 -85.73 71.22
CA PHE A 1148 30.53 -84.45 70.89
C PHE A 1148 29.43 -83.46 70.54
N TYR A 1149 29.52 -82.25 71.05
CA TYR A 1149 28.64 -81.15 70.65
C TYR A 1149 29.46 -80.06 69.97
N ARG A 1150 28.89 -79.50 68.91
CA ARG A 1150 29.54 -78.53 68.04
C ARG A 1150 28.67 -77.29 67.91
N LEU A 1151 29.29 -76.13 68.10
CA LEU A 1151 28.75 -74.82 67.73
C LEU A 1151 29.20 -74.50 66.30
N LEU A 1152 28.25 -74.14 65.44
CA LEU A 1152 28.47 -73.70 64.07
C LEU A 1152 27.89 -72.29 63.90
N ALA A 1153 28.69 -71.34 63.41
CA ALA A 1153 28.26 -69.98 63.10
C ALA A 1153 29.03 -69.42 61.89
N GLY A 1154 28.46 -69.55 60.68
CA GLY A 1154 29.17 -69.20 59.45
C GLY A 1154 30.45 -70.01 59.28
N ASP A 1155 31.60 -69.32 59.23
CA ASP A 1155 32.93 -69.93 59.14
C ASP A 1155 33.50 -70.37 60.50
N TYR A 1156 32.87 -70.00 61.61
CA TYR A 1156 33.28 -70.41 62.96
C TYR A 1156 32.69 -71.77 63.34
N ALA A 1157 33.54 -72.72 63.73
CA ALA A 1157 33.14 -74.03 64.22
C ALA A 1157 34.02 -74.47 65.39
N VAL A 1158 33.41 -74.82 66.52
CA VAL A 1158 34.11 -75.35 67.70
C VAL A 1158 33.37 -76.55 68.27
N THR A 1159 34.12 -77.59 68.68
CA THR A 1159 33.55 -78.85 69.17
C THR A 1159 34.09 -79.16 70.57
N LYS A 1160 33.23 -79.66 71.47
CA LYS A 1160 33.60 -80.14 72.80
C LYS A 1160 33.00 -81.54 73.08
N LYS A 1161 33.63 -82.24 74.01
CA LYS A 1161 33.26 -83.60 74.43
C LYS A 1161 32.34 -83.56 75.64
N MET A 1162 31.30 -84.38 75.66
CA MET A 1162 30.45 -84.64 76.82
C MET A 1162 30.29 -86.14 77.06
N VAL A 1163 30.02 -86.52 78.31
CA VAL A 1163 29.83 -87.90 78.73
C VAL A 1163 28.44 -88.05 79.36
N LEU A 1164 27.60 -88.85 78.73
CA LEU A 1164 26.29 -89.22 79.26
C LEU A 1164 26.45 -90.52 80.06
N VAL A 1165 26.06 -90.48 81.34
CA VAL A 1165 26.01 -91.65 82.23
C VAL A 1165 24.56 -91.81 82.68
N LYS A 1166 23.91 -92.85 82.19
CA LYS A 1166 22.55 -93.23 82.59
C LYS A 1166 22.57 -94.03 83.88
#